data_AF-A0A0S8HKK6-F1
#
_entry.id   AF-A0A0S8HKK6-F1
#
_cell.length_a   1.000
_cell.length_b   1.000
_cell.length_c   1.000
_cell.angle_alpha   90.00
_cell.angle_beta   90.00
_cell.angle_gamma   90.00
#
_symmetry.space_group_name_H-M   'P 1'
#
loop_
_entity.id
_entity.type
_entity.pdbx_description
1 polymer ?
#
loop_
_entity_poly.entity_id
_entity_poly.type
_entity_poly.pdbx_seq_one_letter_code
_entity_poly.pdbx_strand_id
1 'polypeptide(L)'
;SGHGSALAQVYNHMILPLANGRDKFTQILWGIRDFEHRFGRAPEGMWLSEAAVDLESLDIMAQMGIRFTVLSPHQARQVRRFRGRNWIDVSGGRIDPSRAYALRLPSGQRMNLFFYDGPISQAVAFEKLLANGENFAARLMSAFSEDRTWPQLAHIATDGETYGHHHRFGEMALAFALQHIEAHEGTRLTNYGEFLKKHPPNHEVRIFENSSWSCIHGIERWRANCGCNSGMSPGWNQEWRAPLREALDWLRDRLAQSCEEKGRRWLNDPWAARDDYIRVILDRSPESLEKFFQKHAPFPLADVDRVRALKLLEIQRDAMLMYTSCGWFFDELSGIETVQVLQYAGRAIQLSEELFGDSLEPQFLERLEKAKSNIPDHRDGRHIYEKFVKPALVNLEKVGAHYAIRSLFEPYAEHDRIYCFSVDREEFKSSEAGKMKLSLGRARFTSRITGESVLQSFGVLHFGDHNVNGGVREFRGEEAYQSLVQEISEVFSRADLPEVIRLLDRNFGKNIFSLRSLFRDDQRRVLNQILDSSISNAVAVYRQLYEQNAPLMRFLVDLGNPLHKSFQAAAEFSLNRSLRDALVAEEPPLDRVQSLLEEAKGLKIPLDEVSLGYALKETIERTAARFSAQPEDLGFLQKLEGLAALARSLPFPVDLWRVQNIYFQVDREAYPQFRSGAEKGDDPAKTWVSHFLSLGDKLYCRVE
;
A
#
# COMPACT_ATOMS: atom_id res chain seq x y z
N SER A 1 -25.80 -7.31 19.46
CA SER A 1 -25.94 -6.11 20.29
C SER A 1 -26.17 -4.82 19.50
N GLY A 2 -26.06 -4.83 18.16
CA GLY A 2 -26.24 -3.65 17.30
C GLY A 2 -24.99 -2.76 17.21
N HIS A 3 -23.90 -3.12 17.89
CA HIS A 3 -22.61 -2.43 17.87
C HIS A 3 -21.64 -3.18 16.96
N GLY A 4 -20.89 -2.45 16.12
CA GLY A 4 -19.87 -3.05 15.25
C GLY A 4 -18.45 -2.78 15.74
N SER A 5 -17.52 -3.69 15.40
CA SER A 5 -16.13 -3.61 15.85
C SER A 5 -15.27 -2.58 15.09
N ALA A 6 -15.71 -2.16 13.90
CA ALA A 6 -14.99 -1.16 13.10
C ALA A 6 -15.06 0.24 13.74
N LEU A 7 -13.93 0.94 13.70
CA LEU A 7 -13.78 2.34 14.11
C LEU A 7 -13.53 3.23 12.89
N ALA A 8 -13.98 4.48 12.94
CA ALA A 8 -13.49 5.48 12.01
C ALA A 8 -12.02 5.80 12.32
N GLN A 9 -11.33 6.42 11.37
CA GLN A 9 -9.96 6.88 11.56
C GLN A 9 -9.85 8.30 11.00
N VAL A 10 -8.94 9.10 11.56
CA VAL A 10 -8.51 10.37 10.96
C VAL A 10 -8.09 10.14 9.51
N TYR A 11 -8.78 10.79 8.56
CA TYR A 11 -8.84 10.33 7.17
C TYR A 11 -7.49 10.06 6.48
N ASN A 12 -6.52 10.97 6.61
CA ASN A 12 -5.19 10.81 6.00
C ASN A 12 -4.07 10.49 7.01
N HIS A 13 -4.43 10.04 8.22
CA HIS A 13 -3.47 9.75 9.29
C HIS A 13 -2.59 10.96 9.70
N MET A 14 -3.09 12.19 9.57
CA MET A 14 -2.44 13.40 10.08
C MET A 14 -2.42 13.44 11.61
N ILE A 15 -1.34 13.96 12.20
CA ILE A 15 -1.23 14.18 13.64
C ILE A 15 -2.09 15.40 14.03
N LEU A 16 -3.33 15.14 14.48
CA LEU A 16 -4.31 16.20 14.73
C LEU A 16 -3.80 17.29 15.67
N PRO A 17 -3.11 17.02 16.80
CA PRO A 17 -2.60 18.08 17.67
C PRO A 17 -1.63 19.06 16.99
N LEU A 18 -1.03 18.67 15.86
CA LEU A 18 -0.16 19.51 15.03
C LEU A 18 -0.91 20.20 13.88
N ALA A 19 -2.17 19.89 13.64
CA ALA A 19 -2.98 20.52 12.61
C ALA A 19 -3.60 21.83 13.10
N ASN A 20 -3.94 22.73 12.17
CA ASN A 20 -4.80 23.86 12.50
C ASN A 20 -6.25 23.37 12.72
N GLY A 21 -7.08 24.17 13.41
CA GLY A 21 -8.45 23.77 13.76
C GLY A 21 -9.33 23.43 12.56
N ARG A 22 -9.10 24.07 11.40
CA ARG A 22 -9.90 23.83 10.19
C ARG A 22 -9.58 22.49 9.55
N ASP A 23 -8.31 22.08 9.58
CA ASP A 23 -7.89 20.78 9.06
C ASP A 23 -8.22 19.66 10.06
N LYS A 24 -8.16 19.92 11.37
CA LYS A 24 -8.70 19.00 12.40
C LYS A 24 -10.15 18.64 12.09
N PHE A 25 -10.99 19.65 11.88
CA PHE A 25 -12.40 19.48 11.54
C PHE A 25 -12.60 18.62 10.29
N THR A 26 -11.93 18.96 9.19
CA THR A 26 -12.06 18.21 7.93
C THR A 26 -11.58 16.78 8.04
N GLN A 27 -10.45 16.53 8.70
CA GLN A 27 -9.91 15.18 8.83
C GLN A 27 -10.83 14.26 9.65
N ILE A 28 -11.46 14.79 10.71
CA ILE A 28 -12.46 14.06 11.50
C ILE A 28 -13.73 13.84 10.66
N LEU A 29 -14.24 14.89 10.01
CA LEU A 29 -15.43 14.79 9.16
C LEU A 29 -15.23 13.77 8.03
N TRP A 30 -14.13 13.86 7.31
CA TRP A 30 -13.80 12.94 6.21
C TRP A 30 -13.65 11.51 6.70
N GLY A 31 -13.04 11.31 7.87
CA GLY A 31 -12.94 9.99 8.51
C GLY A 31 -14.31 9.39 8.83
N ILE A 32 -15.25 10.21 9.31
CA ILE A 32 -16.63 9.80 9.54
C ILE A 32 -17.33 9.44 8.22
N ARG A 33 -17.20 10.27 7.19
CA ARG A 33 -17.86 10.05 5.89
C ARG A 33 -17.32 8.82 5.15
N ASP A 34 -16.00 8.60 5.18
CA ASP A 34 -15.38 7.41 4.62
C ASP A 34 -15.89 6.14 5.33
N PHE A 35 -15.97 6.18 6.66
CA PHE A 35 -16.57 5.10 7.44
C PHE A 35 -18.04 4.85 7.07
N GLU A 36 -18.86 5.89 7.02
CA GLU A 36 -20.28 5.79 6.65
C GLU A 36 -20.46 5.17 5.25
N HIS A 37 -19.63 5.56 4.30
CA HIS A 37 -19.66 5.05 2.94
C HIS A 37 -19.31 3.56 2.86
N ARG A 38 -18.29 3.12 3.61
CA ARG A 38 -17.84 1.72 3.60
C ARG A 38 -18.73 0.78 4.41
N PHE A 39 -19.25 1.26 5.54
CA PHE A 39 -19.96 0.41 6.51
C PHE A 39 -21.48 0.65 6.58
N GLY A 40 -22.01 1.66 5.88
CA GLY A 40 -23.45 1.93 5.82
C GLY A 40 -24.07 2.40 7.15
N ARG A 41 -23.26 2.82 8.12
CA ARG A 41 -23.69 3.32 9.45
C ARG A 41 -22.71 4.36 9.99
N ALA A 42 -23.15 5.17 10.96
CA ALA A 42 -22.27 6.08 11.67
C ALA A 42 -21.24 5.33 12.56
N PRO A 43 -20.00 5.85 12.68
CA PRO A 43 -19.01 5.30 13.59
C PRO A 43 -19.34 5.65 15.05
N GLU A 44 -19.10 4.70 15.95
CA GLU A 44 -19.27 4.95 17.39
C GLU A 44 -17.98 5.48 18.04
N GLY A 45 -16.84 5.08 17.50
CA GLY A 45 -15.53 5.47 17.97
C GLY A 45 -14.61 5.80 16.80
N MET A 46 -13.54 6.52 17.10
CA MET A 46 -12.55 6.91 16.11
C MET A 46 -11.13 6.70 16.65
N TRP A 47 -10.25 6.16 15.82
CA TRP A 47 -8.82 6.05 16.07
C TRP A 47 -8.10 7.33 15.65
N LEU A 48 -7.42 7.97 16.61
CA LEU A 48 -6.53 9.10 16.37
C LEU A 48 -5.20 8.59 15.80
N SER A 49 -4.67 9.25 14.78
CA SER A 49 -3.35 8.90 14.20
C SER A 49 -2.30 8.86 15.30
N GLU A 50 -1.61 7.73 15.46
CA GLU A 50 -0.60 7.52 16.50
C GLU A 50 -1.13 7.69 17.95
N ALA A 51 -2.45 7.53 18.14
CA ALA A 51 -3.18 7.93 19.34
C ALA A 51 -2.84 9.37 19.80
N ALA A 52 -2.42 10.24 18.88
CA ALA A 52 -1.97 11.59 19.18
C ALA A 52 -3.17 12.46 19.54
N VAL A 53 -3.16 13.06 20.74
CA VAL A 53 -4.37 13.64 21.34
C VAL A 53 -4.15 15.02 21.96
N ASP A 54 -5.14 15.89 21.78
CA ASP A 54 -5.33 17.15 22.48
C ASP A 54 -6.82 17.37 22.78
N LEU A 55 -7.16 18.37 23.60
CA LEU A 55 -8.57 18.59 23.97
C LEU A 55 -9.40 19.11 22.79
N GLU A 56 -8.83 19.91 21.90
CA GLU A 56 -9.55 20.47 20.74
C GLU A 56 -10.03 19.36 19.80
N SER A 57 -9.17 18.40 19.45
CA SER A 57 -9.55 17.29 18.56
C SER A 57 -10.65 16.42 19.17
N LEU A 58 -10.54 16.10 20.47
CA LEU A 58 -11.57 15.34 21.18
C LEU A 58 -12.90 16.10 21.27
N ASP A 59 -12.86 17.43 21.37
CA ASP A 59 -14.04 18.27 21.39
C ASP A 59 -14.76 18.27 20.03
N ILE A 60 -14.00 18.42 18.93
CA ILE A 60 -14.54 18.31 17.58
C ILE A 60 -15.14 16.91 17.34
N MET A 61 -14.45 15.85 17.75
CA MET A 61 -14.95 14.47 17.65
C MET A 61 -16.28 14.30 18.40
N ALA A 62 -16.37 14.80 19.64
CA ALA A 62 -17.59 14.73 20.44
C ALA A 62 -18.75 15.49 19.77
N GLN A 63 -18.49 16.71 19.27
CA GLN A 63 -19.46 17.51 18.53
C GLN A 63 -20.00 16.81 17.27
N MET A 64 -19.17 15.99 16.62
CA MET A 64 -19.56 15.18 15.45
C MET A 64 -20.18 13.82 15.81
N GLY A 65 -20.45 13.56 17.10
CA GLY A 65 -21.16 12.36 17.55
C GLY A 65 -20.28 11.14 17.81
N ILE A 66 -18.95 11.27 17.77
CA ILE A 66 -18.04 10.19 18.20
C ILE A 66 -18.16 10.01 19.71
N ARG A 67 -18.37 8.76 20.15
CA ARG A 67 -18.65 8.44 21.55
C ARG A 67 -17.42 8.03 22.33
N PHE A 68 -16.42 7.47 21.68
CA PHE A 68 -15.18 7.05 22.35
C PHE A 68 -13.95 7.06 21.44
N THR A 69 -12.78 7.05 22.07
CA THR A 69 -11.50 6.73 21.43
C THR A 69 -10.63 5.87 22.36
N VAL A 70 -9.50 5.41 21.86
CA VAL A 70 -8.55 4.52 22.55
C VAL A 70 -7.21 5.24 22.64
N LEU A 71 -6.59 5.25 23.82
CA LEU A 71 -5.31 5.90 24.10
C LEU A 71 -4.34 4.96 24.81
N SER A 72 -3.06 5.31 24.79
CA SER A 72 -2.01 4.66 25.57
C SER A 72 -2.15 4.97 27.06
N PRO A 73 -1.89 4.00 27.96
CA PRO A 73 -1.99 4.22 29.40
C PRO A 73 -1.10 5.37 29.91
N HIS A 74 0.02 5.66 29.25
CA HIS A 74 0.91 6.78 29.61
C HIS A 74 0.31 8.17 29.32
N GLN A 75 -0.74 8.24 28.50
CA GLN A 75 -1.43 9.50 28.18
C GLN A 75 -2.41 9.91 29.28
N ALA A 76 -2.71 9.04 30.23
CA ALA A 76 -3.51 9.36 31.41
C ALA A 76 -2.68 10.08 32.47
N ARG A 77 -3.20 11.19 32.99
CA ARG A 77 -2.57 11.99 34.04
C ARG A 77 -3.17 11.71 35.41
N GLN A 78 -4.48 11.88 35.55
CA GLN A 78 -5.18 11.77 36.82
C GLN A 78 -6.57 11.16 36.63
N VAL A 79 -7.04 10.39 37.61
CA VAL A 79 -8.40 9.81 37.63
C VAL A 79 -9.13 10.12 38.93
N ARG A 80 -10.47 10.11 38.87
CA ARG A 80 -11.31 10.30 40.06
C ARG A 80 -12.68 9.69 39.85
N ARG A 81 -13.30 9.11 40.87
CA ARG A 81 -14.72 8.68 40.81
C ARG A 81 -15.64 9.90 40.64
N PHE A 82 -16.75 9.81 39.89
CA PHE A 82 -17.65 10.97 39.67
C PHE A 82 -18.10 11.69 40.95
N ARG A 83 -18.30 10.96 42.05
CA ARG A 83 -18.69 11.51 43.37
C ARG A 83 -17.52 11.65 44.34
N GLY A 84 -16.30 11.31 43.90
CA GLY A 84 -15.09 11.48 44.68
C GLY A 84 -14.58 12.92 44.60
N ARG A 85 -13.93 13.40 45.66
CA ARG A 85 -13.30 14.74 45.66
C ARG A 85 -11.86 14.70 45.15
N ASN A 86 -11.14 13.62 45.43
CA ASN A 86 -9.69 13.54 45.25
C ASN A 86 -9.30 12.97 43.89
N TRP A 87 -8.48 13.70 43.14
CA TRP A 87 -7.80 13.19 41.96
C TRP A 87 -6.62 12.31 42.38
N ILE A 88 -6.51 11.14 41.76
CA ILE A 88 -5.41 10.19 41.94
C ILE A 88 -4.51 10.31 40.73
N ASP A 89 -3.21 10.49 40.95
CA ASP A 89 -2.22 10.51 39.89
C ASP A 89 -2.01 9.10 39.31
N VAL A 90 -2.16 8.96 38.00
CA VAL A 90 -1.97 7.71 37.25
C VAL A 90 -0.91 7.85 36.16
N SER A 91 -0.09 8.88 36.26
CA SER A 91 1.02 9.11 35.32
C SER A 91 1.96 7.91 35.26
N GLY A 92 2.74 7.79 34.18
CA GLY A 92 3.65 6.66 34.01
C GLY A 92 2.93 5.33 33.74
N GLY A 93 1.70 5.36 33.22
CA GLY A 93 0.98 4.17 32.77
C GLY A 93 0.27 3.40 33.88
N ARG A 94 -0.01 4.03 35.02
CA ARG A 94 -0.65 3.41 36.19
C ARG A 94 -2.18 3.36 36.12
N ILE A 95 -2.77 3.77 35.00
CA ILE A 95 -4.22 3.72 34.82
C ILE A 95 -4.69 2.26 34.69
N ASP A 96 -5.84 1.94 35.27
CA ASP A 96 -6.44 0.60 35.19
C ASP A 96 -7.10 0.41 33.81
N PRO A 97 -6.57 -0.49 32.95
CA PRO A 97 -7.06 -0.66 31.59
C PRO A 97 -8.39 -1.42 31.51
N SER A 98 -8.90 -1.96 32.63
CA SER A 98 -10.05 -2.86 32.62
C SER A 98 -11.41 -2.18 32.41
N ARG A 99 -11.45 -0.86 32.19
CA ARG A 99 -12.69 -0.07 32.15
C ARG A 99 -12.59 1.18 31.25
N ALA A 100 -13.75 1.78 30.96
CA ALA A 100 -13.84 3.09 30.33
C ALA A 100 -13.75 4.23 31.36
N TYR A 101 -13.27 5.38 30.91
CA TYR A 101 -13.19 6.64 31.67
C TYR A 101 -13.89 7.77 30.93
N ALA A 102 -14.47 8.74 31.64
CA ALA A 102 -15.05 9.93 31.04
C ALA A 102 -14.10 11.13 31.13
N LEU A 103 -13.82 11.77 30.00
CA LEU A 103 -13.14 13.07 29.95
C LEU A 103 -14.20 14.16 29.77
N ARG A 104 -14.14 15.22 30.59
CA ARG A 104 -14.96 16.43 30.41
C ARG A 104 -14.21 17.40 29.50
N LEU A 105 -14.87 17.85 28.44
CA LEU A 105 -14.29 18.70 27.41
C LEU A 105 -14.61 20.18 27.65
N PRO A 106 -13.84 21.12 27.05
CA PRO A 106 -14.08 22.56 27.17
C PRO A 106 -15.49 22.99 26.75
N SER A 107 -16.08 22.38 25.71
CA SER A 107 -17.47 22.64 25.30
C SER A 107 -18.54 22.20 26.31
N GLY A 108 -18.16 21.51 27.39
CA GLY A 108 -19.08 20.89 28.34
C GLY A 108 -19.54 19.48 27.95
N GLN A 109 -19.18 19.01 26.75
CA GLN A 109 -19.40 17.63 26.33
C GLN A 109 -18.49 16.64 27.09
N ARG A 110 -18.73 15.36 26.86
CA ARG A 110 -17.93 14.27 27.41
C ARG A 110 -17.45 13.36 26.29
N MET A 111 -16.19 12.94 26.38
CA MET A 111 -15.62 11.86 25.57
C MET A 111 -15.33 10.66 26.46
N ASN A 112 -15.67 9.46 26.01
CA ASN A 112 -15.27 8.23 26.71
C ASN A 112 -13.90 7.77 26.19
N LEU A 113 -13.00 7.41 27.09
CA LEU A 113 -11.65 6.99 26.78
C LEU A 113 -11.41 5.57 27.30
N PHE A 114 -10.88 4.73 26.43
CA PHE A 114 -10.33 3.43 26.78
C PHE A 114 -8.80 3.53 26.79
N PHE A 115 -8.16 2.88 27.76
CA PHE A 115 -6.71 2.81 27.86
C PHE A 115 -6.30 1.35 27.76
N TYR A 116 -5.59 0.98 26.69
CA TYR A 116 -5.24 -0.42 26.45
C TYR A 116 -4.19 -0.94 27.43
N ASP A 117 -4.10 -2.26 27.55
CA ASP A 117 -3.06 -2.91 28.36
C ASP A 117 -1.69 -2.76 27.69
N GLY A 118 -0.88 -1.82 28.19
CA GLY A 118 0.44 -1.51 27.65
C GLY A 118 1.40 -2.70 27.63
N PRO A 119 1.64 -3.38 28.77
CA PRO A 119 2.52 -4.54 28.83
C PRO A 119 2.16 -5.67 27.86
N ILE A 120 0.88 -6.04 27.74
CA ILE A 120 0.48 -7.09 26.79
C ILE A 120 0.62 -6.61 25.35
N SER A 121 0.25 -5.36 25.05
CA SER A 121 0.41 -4.79 23.70
C SER A 121 1.87 -4.79 23.25
N GLN A 122 2.80 -4.43 24.16
CA GLN A 122 4.24 -4.48 23.89
C GLN A 122 4.72 -5.92 23.70
N ALA A 123 4.26 -6.87 24.51
CA ALA A 123 4.66 -8.26 24.41
C ALA A 123 4.21 -8.90 23.08
N VAL A 124 3.06 -8.50 22.53
CA VAL A 124 2.60 -8.95 21.20
C VAL A 124 3.59 -8.49 20.11
N ALA A 125 4.06 -7.25 20.21
CA ALA A 125 5.00 -6.71 19.23
C ALA A 125 6.42 -7.29 19.34
N PHE A 126 6.91 -7.56 20.56
CA PHE A 126 8.36 -7.81 20.78
C PHE A 126 8.72 -9.16 21.44
N GLU A 127 7.77 -9.90 22.03
CA GLU A 127 8.06 -11.10 22.84
C GLU A 127 7.64 -12.42 22.17
N LYS A 128 7.46 -12.43 20.84
CA LYS A 128 7.06 -13.61 20.04
C LYS A 128 5.79 -14.31 20.53
N LEU A 129 4.88 -13.61 21.22
CA LEU A 129 3.62 -14.17 21.69
C LEU A 129 2.79 -14.78 20.56
N LEU A 130 2.90 -14.23 19.35
CA LEU A 130 2.19 -14.69 18.16
C LEU A 130 2.75 -15.98 17.55
N ALA A 131 3.78 -16.60 18.14
CA ALA A 131 4.26 -17.91 17.70
C ALA A 131 3.29 -19.06 18.07
N ASN A 132 2.36 -18.84 19.01
CA ASN A 132 1.41 -19.84 19.45
C ASN A 132 0.11 -19.17 19.96
N GLY A 133 -1.04 -19.55 19.37
CA GLY A 133 -2.33 -18.94 19.71
C GLY A 133 -2.84 -19.24 21.13
N GLU A 134 -2.50 -20.39 21.71
CA GLU A 134 -2.84 -20.74 23.10
C GLU A 134 -2.09 -19.86 24.09
N ASN A 135 -0.78 -19.66 23.88
CA ASN A 135 0.02 -18.73 24.68
C ASN A 135 -0.52 -17.30 24.59
N PHE A 136 -0.94 -16.89 23.38
CA PHE A 136 -1.53 -15.58 23.20
C PHE A 136 -2.87 -15.44 23.93
N ALA A 137 -3.75 -16.43 23.83
CA ALA A 137 -5.01 -16.48 24.58
C ALA A 137 -4.77 -16.44 26.10
N ALA A 138 -3.89 -17.29 26.62
CA ALA A 138 -3.51 -17.33 28.04
C ALA A 138 -2.97 -15.96 28.51
N ARG A 139 -2.17 -15.29 27.68
CA ARG A 139 -1.65 -13.96 28.00
C ARG A 139 -2.76 -12.91 28.08
N LEU A 140 -3.71 -12.89 27.14
CA LEU A 140 -4.87 -12.01 27.21
C LEU A 140 -5.74 -12.29 28.45
N MET A 141 -5.94 -13.57 28.77
CA MET A 141 -6.68 -14.00 29.94
C MET A 141 -6.01 -13.58 31.26
N SER A 142 -4.69 -13.46 31.28
CA SER A 142 -3.94 -12.96 32.46
C SER A 142 -4.23 -11.50 32.83
N ALA A 143 -4.90 -10.73 31.95
CA ALA A 143 -5.32 -9.36 32.25
C ALA A 143 -6.49 -9.30 33.24
N PHE A 144 -7.28 -10.37 33.37
CA PHE A 144 -8.38 -10.45 34.32
C PHE A 144 -7.87 -10.74 35.74
N SER A 145 -8.55 -10.22 36.75
CA SER A 145 -8.22 -10.43 38.17
C SER A 145 -9.48 -10.65 38.99
N GLU A 146 -9.47 -11.65 39.88
CA GLU A 146 -10.59 -11.95 40.79
C GLU A 146 -10.76 -10.87 41.87
N ASP A 147 -9.72 -10.08 42.16
CA ASP A 147 -9.77 -8.99 43.15
C ASP A 147 -10.64 -7.82 42.68
N ARG A 148 -10.93 -7.73 41.38
CA ARG A 148 -11.73 -6.66 40.79
C ARG A 148 -13.21 -7.03 40.84
N THR A 149 -13.96 -6.29 41.64
CA THR A 149 -15.42 -6.49 41.87
C THR A 149 -16.32 -5.85 40.81
N TRP A 150 -15.76 -5.42 39.67
CA TRP A 150 -16.50 -4.78 38.56
C TRP A 150 -16.31 -5.56 37.26
N PRO A 151 -17.18 -5.35 36.25
CA PRO A 151 -16.99 -5.92 34.91
C PRO A 151 -15.68 -5.43 34.29
N GLN A 152 -14.86 -6.36 33.80
CA GLN A 152 -13.52 -6.10 33.28
C GLN A 152 -13.49 -6.22 31.75
N LEU A 153 -12.72 -5.34 31.11
CA LEU A 153 -12.36 -5.43 29.70
C LEU A 153 -10.86 -5.74 29.58
N ALA A 154 -10.49 -6.86 28.95
CA ALA A 154 -9.11 -7.08 28.52
C ALA A 154 -8.98 -6.63 27.06
N HIS A 155 -8.12 -5.64 26.79
CA HIS A 155 -7.92 -5.15 25.43
C HIS A 155 -6.52 -4.60 25.20
N ILE A 156 -6.03 -4.76 23.97
CA ILE A 156 -4.71 -4.33 23.51
C ILE A 156 -4.86 -3.43 22.29
N ALA A 157 -3.80 -2.69 21.94
CA ALA A 157 -3.72 -1.92 20.71
C ALA A 157 -2.36 -2.13 20.04
N THR A 158 -2.38 -2.58 18.79
CA THR A 158 -1.20 -2.84 17.95
C THR A 158 -1.55 -2.53 16.50
N ASP A 159 -0.54 -2.22 15.67
CA ASP A 159 -0.73 -2.05 14.23
C ASP A 159 -1.16 -3.37 13.57
N GLY A 160 -2.06 -3.30 12.58
CA GLY A 160 -2.64 -4.49 11.94
C GLY A 160 -1.59 -5.34 11.23
N GLU A 161 -0.54 -4.70 10.70
CA GLU A 161 0.62 -5.29 10.04
C GLU A 161 1.43 -6.21 10.97
N THR A 162 1.21 -6.12 12.29
CA THR A 162 1.79 -7.05 13.27
C THR A 162 1.41 -8.50 12.97
N TYR A 163 0.18 -8.72 12.49
CA TYR A 163 -0.38 -10.05 12.23
C TYR A 163 -0.14 -10.43 10.76
N GLY A 164 0.94 -11.19 10.51
CA GLY A 164 1.27 -11.78 9.21
C GLY A 164 2.41 -11.10 8.46
N HIS A 165 2.53 -9.77 8.51
CA HIS A 165 3.64 -9.06 7.87
C HIS A 165 4.89 -9.00 8.75
N HIS A 166 4.78 -8.48 9.98
CA HIS A 166 5.91 -8.42 10.91
C HIS A 166 6.17 -9.76 11.62
N HIS A 167 5.10 -10.47 11.99
CA HIS A 167 5.19 -11.82 12.55
C HIS A 167 4.51 -12.80 11.60
N ARG A 168 5.33 -13.59 10.89
CA ARG A 168 4.84 -14.64 9.99
C ARG A 168 3.92 -15.60 10.76
N PHE A 169 2.74 -15.88 10.21
CA PHE A 169 1.67 -16.68 10.82
C PHE A 169 1.01 -16.06 12.05
N GLY A 170 1.28 -14.79 12.38
CA GLY A 170 0.67 -14.12 13.53
C GLY A 170 -0.86 -13.99 13.41
N GLU A 171 -1.38 -13.90 12.20
CA GLU A 171 -2.81 -13.94 11.89
C GLU A 171 -3.46 -15.29 12.27
N MET A 172 -2.74 -16.40 12.11
CA MET A 172 -3.21 -17.73 12.54
C MET A 172 -3.27 -17.83 14.06
N ALA A 173 -2.25 -17.29 14.75
CA ALA A 173 -2.25 -17.25 16.21
C ALA A 173 -3.39 -16.39 16.77
N LEU A 174 -3.71 -15.26 16.11
CA LEU A 174 -4.87 -14.43 16.46
C LEU A 174 -6.18 -15.18 16.25
N ALA A 175 -6.37 -15.82 15.10
CA ALA A 175 -7.59 -16.59 14.80
C ALA A 175 -7.81 -17.72 15.82
N PHE A 176 -6.77 -18.49 16.12
CA PHE A 176 -6.80 -19.53 17.14
C PHE A 176 -7.14 -18.96 18.51
N ALA A 177 -6.48 -17.88 18.94
CA ALA A 177 -6.70 -17.29 20.26
C ALA A 177 -8.15 -16.83 20.45
N LEU A 178 -8.76 -16.22 19.41
CA LEU A 178 -10.16 -15.80 19.45
C LEU A 178 -11.11 -16.99 19.58
N GLN A 179 -10.92 -18.04 18.77
CA GLN A 179 -11.74 -19.26 18.85
C GLN A 179 -11.59 -19.95 20.22
N HIS A 180 -10.36 -20.03 20.72
CA HIS A 180 -10.06 -20.62 22.02
C HIS A 180 -10.75 -19.85 23.16
N ILE A 181 -10.67 -18.51 23.15
CA ILE A 181 -11.35 -17.66 24.15
C ILE A 181 -12.87 -17.79 24.08
N GLU A 182 -13.44 -17.87 22.88
CA GLU A 182 -14.89 -18.02 22.69
C GLU A 182 -15.43 -19.36 23.21
N ALA A 183 -14.61 -20.41 23.18
CA ALA A 183 -14.96 -21.74 23.71
C ALA A 183 -14.91 -21.82 25.26
N HIS A 184 -14.26 -20.87 25.94
CA HIS A 184 -14.15 -20.88 27.41
C HIS A 184 -15.37 -20.24 28.09
N GLU A 185 -16.00 -20.96 29.01
CA GLU A 185 -17.09 -20.42 29.83
C GLU A 185 -16.58 -19.30 30.76
N GLY A 186 -17.36 -18.21 30.88
CA GLY A 186 -17.05 -17.08 31.78
C GLY A 186 -16.38 -15.88 31.10
N THR A 187 -15.89 -16.03 29.86
CA THR A 187 -15.34 -14.92 29.06
C THR A 187 -16.20 -14.69 27.83
N ARG A 188 -16.27 -13.44 27.37
CA ARG A 188 -17.04 -13.09 26.17
C ARG A 188 -16.27 -12.11 25.30
N LEU A 189 -16.11 -12.45 24.02
CA LEU A 189 -15.67 -11.51 23.01
C LEU A 189 -16.71 -10.38 22.86
N THR A 190 -16.25 -9.15 22.94
CA THR A 190 -17.08 -7.93 22.83
C THR A 190 -16.32 -6.84 22.09
N ASN A 191 -17.03 -5.82 21.64
CA ASN A 191 -16.42 -4.58 21.16
C ASN A 191 -16.61 -3.43 22.17
N TYR A 192 -15.86 -2.35 21.97
CA TYR A 192 -15.88 -1.16 22.84
C TYR A 192 -17.28 -0.54 22.96
N GLY A 193 -18.04 -0.49 21.86
CA GLY A 193 -19.39 0.08 21.84
C GLY A 193 -20.38 -0.70 22.71
N GLU A 194 -20.38 -2.03 22.57
CA GLU A 194 -21.21 -2.92 23.40
C GLU A 194 -20.79 -2.87 24.88
N PHE A 195 -19.48 -2.87 25.16
CA PHE A 195 -18.97 -2.76 26.52
C PHE A 195 -19.39 -1.43 27.16
N LEU A 196 -19.19 -0.31 26.46
CA LEU A 196 -19.55 1.02 26.94
C LEU A 196 -21.05 1.16 27.23
N LYS A 197 -21.90 0.58 26.39
CA LYS A 197 -23.36 0.60 26.59
C LYS A 197 -23.78 -0.16 27.85
N LYS A 198 -23.18 -1.32 28.12
CA LYS A 198 -23.49 -2.14 29.30
C LYS A 198 -22.84 -1.62 30.57
N HIS A 199 -21.65 -1.03 30.44
CA HIS A 199 -20.78 -0.65 31.54
C HIS A 199 -20.29 0.80 31.34
N PRO A 200 -21.17 1.80 31.51
CA PRO A 200 -20.79 3.20 31.37
C PRO A 200 -19.72 3.59 32.40
N PRO A 201 -18.81 4.55 32.07
CA PRO A 201 -17.74 4.94 32.97
C PRO A 201 -18.32 5.48 34.28
N ASN A 202 -17.64 5.22 35.39
CA ASN A 202 -17.95 5.78 36.72
C ASN A 202 -16.79 6.63 37.28
N HIS A 203 -15.75 6.83 36.46
CA HIS A 203 -14.58 7.65 36.74
C HIS A 203 -14.43 8.75 35.69
N GLU A 204 -13.96 9.91 36.14
CA GLU A 204 -13.40 10.96 35.31
C GLU A 204 -11.89 10.75 35.14
N VAL A 205 -11.35 11.14 33.99
CA VAL A 205 -9.92 11.16 33.70
C VAL A 205 -9.48 12.53 33.21
N ARG A 206 -8.22 12.87 33.46
CA ARG A 206 -7.48 13.95 32.81
C ARG A 206 -6.33 13.33 32.04
N ILE A 207 -6.06 13.86 30.86
CA ILE A 207 -4.99 13.39 29.97
C ILE A 207 -3.84 14.41 29.89
N PHE A 208 -2.70 13.98 29.38
CA PHE A 208 -1.68 14.88 28.87
C PHE A 208 -2.02 15.29 27.44
N GLU A 209 -2.20 16.59 27.19
CA GLU A 209 -2.35 17.12 25.83
C GLU A 209 -1.04 17.02 25.05
N ASN A 210 -1.14 16.98 23.72
CA ASN A 210 0.01 16.85 22.83
C ASN A 210 0.84 15.58 23.15
N SER A 211 0.16 14.51 23.57
CA SER A 211 0.74 13.20 23.82
C SER A 211 0.42 12.23 22.68
N SER A 212 1.18 11.14 22.55
CA SER A 212 0.94 10.06 21.58
C SER A 212 1.34 8.71 22.19
N TRP A 213 1.03 7.60 21.51
CA TRP A 213 1.40 6.26 21.98
C TRP A 213 2.85 5.86 21.65
N SER A 214 3.47 6.47 20.63
CA SER A 214 4.71 6.02 20.00
C SER A 214 5.89 6.98 20.21
N CYS A 215 5.70 8.05 20.99
CA CYS A 215 6.74 9.00 21.36
C CYS A 215 6.61 9.42 22.84
N ILE A 216 7.64 9.11 23.64
CA ILE A 216 7.71 9.51 25.06
C ILE A 216 7.75 11.03 25.27
N HIS A 217 8.13 11.78 24.23
CA HIS A 217 8.16 13.24 24.21
C HIS A 217 6.82 13.84 23.72
N GLY A 218 5.76 13.04 23.61
CA GLY A 218 4.44 13.49 23.18
C GLY A 218 4.30 13.49 21.67
N ILE A 219 4.18 14.65 21.03
CA ILE A 219 4.07 14.77 19.56
C ILE A 219 5.35 15.25 18.87
N GLU A 220 6.47 15.35 19.61
CA GLU A 220 7.71 15.89 19.07
C GLU A 220 8.28 15.07 17.92
N ARG A 221 8.00 13.76 17.86
CA ARG A 221 8.41 12.88 16.74
C ARG A 221 8.02 13.46 15.38
N TRP A 222 6.89 14.15 15.28
CA TRP A 222 6.39 14.67 14.00
C TRP A 222 6.67 16.16 13.78
N ARG A 223 7.49 16.80 14.62
CA ARG A 223 7.80 18.24 14.47
C ARG A 223 9.23 18.65 14.79
N ALA A 224 9.97 17.89 15.60
CA ALA A 224 11.26 18.31 16.12
C ALA A 224 12.26 17.16 16.23
N ASN A 225 13.52 17.52 16.48
CA ASN A 225 14.58 16.57 16.84
C ASN A 225 14.43 16.14 18.31
N CYS A 226 13.51 15.20 18.56
CA CYS A 226 13.31 14.63 19.89
C CYS A 226 14.19 13.40 20.18
N GLY A 227 15.10 13.06 19.27
CA GLY A 227 15.97 11.88 19.37
C GLY A 227 15.26 10.53 19.20
N CYS A 228 13.92 10.49 19.12
CA CYS A 228 13.19 9.27 18.77
C CYS A 228 13.53 8.86 17.33
N ASN A 229 14.27 7.76 17.21
CA ASN A 229 14.75 7.22 15.95
C ASN A 229 14.45 5.73 15.83
N SER A 230 14.55 5.18 14.61
CA SER A 230 14.33 3.76 14.32
C SER A 230 15.46 2.85 14.81
N GLY A 231 16.59 3.42 15.24
CA GLY A 231 17.80 2.70 15.62
C GLY A 231 18.59 2.13 14.45
N MET A 232 18.14 2.34 13.21
CA MET A 232 18.75 1.72 12.02
C MET A 232 20.10 2.32 11.62
N SER A 233 20.40 3.55 12.02
CA SER A 233 21.64 4.23 11.60
C SER A 233 22.23 5.08 12.74
N PRO A 234 23.35 4.62 13.34
CA PRO A 234 24.06 5.39 14.35
C PRO A 234 24.52 6.75 13.82
N GLY A 235 24.25 7.82 14.57
CA GLY A 235 24.69 9.18 14.25
C GLY A 235 23.73 10.01 13.41
N TRP A 236 22.63 9.43 12.90
CA TRP A 236 21.57 10.20 12.26
C TRP A 236 20.77 11.01 13.27
N ASN A 237 20.32 12.19 12.85
CA ASN A 237 19.49 13.08 13.64
C ASN A 237 18.21 13.46 12.90
N GLN A 238 17.31 14.14 13.61
CA GLN A 238 15.99 14.51 13.12
C GLN A 238 15.80 16.04 13.05
N GLU A 239 16.90 16.80 12.90
CA GLU A 239 16.87 18.27 12.81
C GLU A 239 16.09 18.77 11.58
N TRP A 240 15.98 17.95 10.53
CA TRP A 240 15.23 18.27 9.32
C TRP A 240 13.71 18.39 9.51
N ARG A 241 13.14 17.79 10.57
CA ARG A 241 11.69 17.74 10.78
C ARG A 241 11.07 19.13 10.97
N ALA A 242 11.73 20.01 11.73
CA ALA A 242 11.23 21.36 11.99
C ALA A 242 11.27 22.23 10.72
N PRO A 243 12.39 22.37 10.00
CA PRO A 243 12.43 23.11 8.73
C PRO A 243 11.48 22.56 7.65
N LEU A 244 11.32 21.23 7.56
CA LEU A 244 10.34 20.63 6.65
C LEU A 244 8.93 21.10 7.00
N ARG A 245 8.55 21.00 8.28
CA ARG A 245 7.20 21.38 8.72
C ARG A 245 6.94 22.88 8.52
N GLU A 246 7.93 23.74 8.78
CA GLU A 246 7.84 25.17 8.48
C GLU A 246 7.64 25.47 6.99
N ALA A 247 8.32 24.73 6.10
CA ALA A 247 8.15 24.88 4.65
C ALA A 247 6.74 24.46 4.21
N LEU A 248 6.21 23.36 4.74
CA LEU A 248 4.87 22.87 4.45
C LEU A 248 3.78 23.80 5.04
N ASP A 249 3.96 24.29 6.27
CA ASP A 249 3.04 25.26 6.90
C ASP A 249 2.94 26.54 6.07
N TRP A 250 4.09 27.07 5.61
CA TRP A 250 4.09 28.21 4.71
C TRP A 250 3.34 27.94 3.40
N LEU A 251 3.57 26.77 2.78
CA LEU A 251 2.89 26.40 1.53
C LEU A 251 1.38 26.28 1.75
N ARG A 252 0.95 25.56 2.79
CA ARG A 252 -0.46 25.40 3.17
C ARG A 252 -1.13 26.76 3.31
N ASP A 253 -0.54 27.67 4.06
CA ASP A 253 -1.16 28.95 4.37
C ASP A 253 -1.28 29.85 3.13
N ARG A 254 -0.29 29.81 2.23
CA ARG A 254 -0.34 30.51 0.93
C ARG A 254 -1.41 29.94 0.00
N LEU A 255 -1.51 28.62 -0.07
CA LEU A 255 -2.53 27.94 -0.86
C LEU A 255 -3.93 28.20 -0.29
N ALA A 256 -4.10 28.17 1.04
CA ALA A 256 -5.35 28.46 1.72
C ALA A 256 -5.86 29.87 1.39
N GLN A 257 -4.99 30.89 1.47
CA GLN A 257 -5.33 32.26 1.09
C GLN A 257 -5.79 32.33 -0.38
N SER A 258 -5.01 31.75 -1.29
CA SER A 258 -5.33 31.79 -2.73
C SER A 258 -6.63 31.06 -3.07
N CYS A 259 -6.87 29.91 -2.42
CA CYS A 259 -8.09 29.12 -2.61
C CYS A 259 -9.33 29.85 -2.08
N GLU A 260 -9.23 30.54 -0.95
CA GLU A 260 -10.34 31.32 -0.41
C GLU A 260 -10.66 32.54 -1.30
N GLU A 261 -9.66 33.31 -1.69
CA GLU A 261 -9.85 34.54 -2.47
C GLU A 261 -10.34 34.23 -3.89
N LYS A 262 -9.70 33.29 -4.58
CA LYS A 262 -9.99 32.97 -5.99
C LYS A 262 -11.11 31.96 -6.14
N GLY A 263 -11.34 31.09 -5.15
CA GLY A 263 -12.35 30.02 -5.19
C GLY A 263 -13.80 30.50 -5.15
N ARG A 264 -14.05 31.69 -4.58
CA ARG A 264 -15.40 32.32 -4.57
C ARG A 264 -15.98 32.59 -5.96
N ARG A 265 -15.14 32.54 -7.01
CA ARG A 265 -15.58 32.63 -8.41
C ARG A 265 -16.39 31.41 -8.86
N TRP A 266 -16.10 30.24 -8.29
CA TRP A 266 -16.70 28.96 -8.70
C TRP A 266 -17.50 28.27 -7.58
N LEU A 267 -17.30 28.67 -6.32
CA LEU A 267 -17.91 28.05 -5.15
C LEU A 267 -18.51 29.12 -4.23
N ASN A 268 -19.72 28.88 -3.72
CA ASN A 268 -20.42 29.76 -2.77
C ASN A 268 -19.59 29.98 -1.49
N ASP A 269 -19.09 28.88 -0.94
CA ASP A 269 -18.19 28.84 0.20
C ASP A 269 -17.10 27.79 -0.09
N PRO A 270 -15.87 28.19 -0.41
CA PRO A 270 -14.77 27.27 -0.68
C PRO A 270 -14.46 26.32 0.48
N TRP A 271 -14.66 26.75 1.73
CA TRP A 271 -14.36 25.93 2.92
C TRP A 271 -15.44 24.88 3.14
N ALA A 272 -16.72 25.25 3.03
CA ALA A 272 -17.81 24.28 3.08
C ALA A 272 -17.74 23.28 1.91
N ALA A 273 -17.37 23.74 0.71
CA ALA A 273 -17.15 22.88 -0.45
C ALA A 273 -15.98 21.90 -0.23
N ARG A 274 -14.86 22.37 0.34
CA ARG A 274 -13.73 21.51 0.74
C ARG A 274 -14.18 20.43 1.72
N ASP A 275 -14.92 20.80 2.75
CA ASP A 275 -15.35 19.86 3.80
C ASP A 275 -16.30 18.77 3.23
N ASP A 276 -17.19 19.13 2.31
CA ASP A 276 -18.07 18.17 1.61
C ASP A 276 -17.40 17.41 0.45
N TYR A 277 -16.18 17.79 0.05
CA TYR A 277 -15.49 17.22 -1.12
C TYR A 277 -15.15 15.73 -0.97
N ILE A 278 -15.12 15.21 0.26
CA ILE A 278 -15.02 13.76 0.52
C ILE A 278 -16.06 12.95 -0.24
N ARG A 279 -17.27 13.49 -0.48
CA ARG A 279 -18.31 12.82 -1.28
C ARG A 279 -17.85 12.55 -2.71
N VAL A 280 -17.17 13.53 -3.31
CA VAL A 280 -16.58 13.39 -4.66
C VAL A 280 -15.37 12.47 -4.63
N ILE A 281 -14.54 12.54 -3.58
CA ILE A 281 -13.37 11.64 -3.47
C ILE A 281 -13.80 10.17 -3.39
N LEU A 282 -14.86 9.88 -2.63
CA LEU A 282 -15.43 8.53 -2.47
C LEU A 282 -16.18 8.06 -3.72
N ASP A 283 -16.89 8.96 -4.40
CA ASP A 283 -17.59 8.67 -5.66
C ASP A 283 -17.41 9.80 -6.67
N ARG A 284 -16.60 9.53 -7.71
CA ARG A 284 -16.33 10.43 -8.83
C ARG A 284 -17.26 10.20 -10.03
N SER A 285 -18.41 9.57 -9.81
CA SER A 285 -19.45 9.44 -10.84
C SER A 285 -19.93 10.81 -11.33
N PRO A 286 -20.37 10.94 -12.60
CA PRO A 286 -20.97 12.17 -13.10
C PRO A 286 -22.14 12.65 -12.24
N GLU A 287 -22.94 11.73 -11.69
CA GLU A 287 -24.08 12.02 -10.83
C GLU A 287 -23.67 12.63 -9.49
N SER A 288 -22.59 12.11 -8.89
CA SER A 288 -22.02 12.65 -7.64
C SER A 288 -21.45 14.06 -7.85
N LEU A 289 -20.71 14.26 -8.94
CA LEU A 289 -20.16 15.57 -9.32
C LEU A 289 -21.26 16.60 -9.57
N GLU A 290 -22.31 16.22 -10.29
CA GLU A 290 -23.43 17.12 -10.57
C GLU A 290 -24.15 17.55 -9.29
N LYS A 291 -24.44 16.60 -8.38
CA LYS A 291 -25.02 16.92 -7.06
C LYS A 291 -24.12 17.83 -6.23
N PHE A 292 -22.81 17.62 -6.28
CA PHE A 292 -21.84 18.46 -5.58
C PHE A 292 -21.88 19.90 -6.10
N PHE A 293 -21.82 20.10 -7.42
CA PHE A 293 -21.85 21.44 -7.99
C PHE A 293 -23.20 22.13 -7.85
N GLN A 294 -24.31 21.41 -7.94
CA GLN A 294 -25.64 21.98 -7.65
C GLN A 294 -25.74 22.56 -6.24
N LYS A 295 -25.05 21.97 -5.27
CA LYS A 295 -25.03 22.44 -3.89
C LYS A 295 -24.03 23.58 -3.67
N HIS A 296 -22.83 23.46 -4.22
CA HIS A 296 -21.70 24.33 -3.84
C HIS A 296 -21.37 25.43 -4.84
N ALA A 297 -21.84 25.36 -6.09
CA ALA A 297 -21.61 26.41 -7.07
C ALA A 297 -22.65 27.54 -6.96
N PRO A 298 -22.27 28.80 -7.25
CA PRO A 298 -23.22 29.93 -7.28
C PRO A 298 -24.18 29.89 -8.47
N PHE A 299 -23.79 29.23 -9.56
CA PHE A 299 -24.56 29.05 -10.78
C PHE A 299 -24.05 27.78 -11.51
N PRO A 300 -24.81 27.25 -12.50
CA PRO A 300 -24.33 26.14 -13.32
C PRO A 300 -23.00 26.46 -13.99
N LEU A 301 -21.96 25.69 -13.67
CA LEU A 301 -20.61 25.89 -14.20
C LEU A 301 -20.45 25.22 -15.57
N ALA A 302 -19.81 25.91 -16.50
CA ALA A 302 -19.29 25.32 -17.74
C ALA A 302 -18.15 24.33 -17.42
N ASP A 303 -17.87 23.39 -18.33
CA ASP A 303 -16.91 22.31 -18.10
C ASP A 303 -15.52 22.82 -17.69
N VAL A 304 -15.03 23.89 -18.33
CA VAL A 304 -13.74 24.52 -17.99
C VAL A 304 -13.73 25.04 -16.54
N ASP A 305 -14.84 25.62 -16.08
CA ASP A 305 -14.95 26.12 -14.71
C ASP A 305 -15.16 25.00 -13.69
N ARG A 306 -15.82 23.91 -14.07
CA ARG A 306 -15.87 22.67 -13.25
C ARG A 306 -14.45 22.12 -13.04
N VAL A 307 -13.63 22.05 -14.09
CA VAL A 307 -12.23 21.62 -13.99
C VAL A 307 -11.45 22.53 -13.05
N ARG A 308 -11.59 23.85 -13.16
CA ARG A 308 -10.94 24.83 -12.27
C ARG A 308 -11.35 24.66 -10.81
N ALA A 309 -12.65 24.47 -10.55
CA ALA A 309 -13.16 24.21 -9.20
C ALA A 309 -12.60 22.90 -8.62
N LEU A 310 -12.53 21.82 -9.42
CA LEU A 310 -11.94 20.55 -8.99
C LEU A 310 -10.44 20.69 -8.72
N LYS A 311 -9.68 21.39 -9.58
CA LYS A 311 -8.25 21.66 -9.33
C LYS A 311 -8.06 22.40 -8.00
N LEU A 312 -8.92 23.39 -7.70
CA LEU A 312 -8.89 24.11 -6.42
C LEU A 312 -9.14 23.19 -5.21
N LEU A 313 -10.08 22.27 -5.32
CA LEU A 313 -10.39 21.31 -4.24
C LEU A 313 -9.29 20.26 -4.08
N GLU A 314 -8.65 19.83 -5.17
CA GLU A 314 -7.47 18.95 -5.10
C GLU A 314 -6.25 19.67 -4.49
N ILE A 315 -6.04 20.97 -4.75
CA ILE A 315 -4.99 21.75 -4.04
C ILE A 315 -5.16 21.65 -2.52
N GLN A 316 -6.39 21.84 -2.01
CA GLN A 316 -6.67 21.74 -0.59
C GLN A 316 -6.54 20.31 -0.06
N ARG A 317 -6.90 19.31 -0.86
CA ARG A 317 -6.70 17.90 -0.52
C ARG A 317 -5.21 17.57 -0.39
N ASP A 318 -4.39 17.93 -1.37
CA ASP A 318 -2.95 17.71 -1.35
C ASP A 318 -2.25 18.48 -0.23
N ALA A 319 -2.71 19.71 0.07
CA ALA A 319 -2.25 20.48 1.22
C ALA A 319 -2.52 19.81 2.57
N MET A 320 -3.54 18.94 2.67
CA MET A 320 -3.74 18.10 3.85
C MET A 320 -2.91 16.81 3.78
N LEU A 321 -2.83 16.16 2.61
CA LEU A 321 -2.09 14.90 2.40
C LEU A 321 -0.58 15.04 2.68
N MET A 322 -0.01 16.22 2.45
CA MET A 322 1.38 16.49 2.80
C MET A 322 1.66 16.42 4.31
N TYR A 323 0.66 16.22 5.19
CA TYR A 323 0.85 16.02 6.64
C TYR A 323 0.59 14.59 7.13
N THR A 324 0.61 13.61 6.22
CA THR A 324 0.51 12.18 6.57
C THR A 324 1.67 11.79 7.51
N SER A 325 1.38 11.23 8.70
CA SER A 325 2.37 11.09 9.78
C SER A 325 3.63 10.28 9.41
N CYS A 326 3.53 9.31 8.51
CA CYS A 326 4.63 8.45 8.09
C CYS A 326 5.83 9.26 7.54
N GLY A 327 5.57 10.42 6.91
CA GLY A 327 6.62 11.31 6.38
C GLY A 327 7.53 11.94 7.44
N TRP A 328 7.28 11.71 8.73
CA TRP A 328 8.15 12.14 9.82
C TRP A 328 8.59 11.00 10.72
N PHE A 329 8.03 9.80 10.58
CA PHE A 329 8.21 8.74 11.58
C PHE A 329 9.65 8.22 11.63
N PHE A 330 10.27 8.07 10.46
CA PHE A 330 11.62 7.57 10.27
C PHE A 330 12.67 8.68 10.34
N ASP A 331 13.93 8.28 10.21
CA ASP A 331 15.08 9.09 10.59
C ASP A 331 15.55 10.02 9.47
N GLU A 332 15.17 9.74 8.21
CA GLU A 332 15.79 10.32 7.03
C GLU A 332 14.81 11.07 6.12
N LEU A 333 15.21 12.28 5.72
CA LEU A 333 14.44 13.20 4.87
C LEU A 333 14.22 12.65 3.45
N SER A 334 15.17 11.87 2.92
CA SER A 334 15.07 11.24 1.60
C SER A 334 14.33 9.89 1.58
N GLY A 335 13.77 9.47 2.73
CA GLY A 335 12.93 8.28 2.84
C GLY A 335 11.70 8.35 1.93
N ILE A 336 11.18 7.19 1.53
CA ILE A 336 10.07 7.10 0.57
C ILE A 336 8.80 7.79 1.10
N GLU A 337 8.58 7.73 2.40
CA GLU A 337 7.45 8.33 3.10
C GLU A 337 7.51 9.86 3.05
N THR A 338 8.68 10.42 3.33
CA THR A 338 8.91 11.86 3.31
C THR A 338 8.88 12.40 1.88
N VAL A 339 9.45 11.66 0.92
CA VAL A 339 9.36 11.98 -0.51
C VAL A 339 7.91 11.96 -0.98
N GLN A 340 7.08 11.01 -0.52
CA GLN A 340 5.65 10.99 -0.83
C GLN A 340 4.92 12.24 -0.32
N VAL A 341 5.24 12.71 0.89
CA VAL A 341 4.73 13.98 1.43
C VAL A 341 5.14 15.17 0.54
N LEU A 342 6.40 15.20 0.09
CA LEU A 342 6.88 16.24 -0.81
C LEU A 342 6.25 16.15 -2.22
N GLN A 343 5.86 14.96 -2.67
CA GLN A 343 5.11 14.79 -3.92
C GLN A 343 3.70 15.40 -3.83
N TYR A 344 3.02 15.30 -2.69
CA TYR A 344 1.77 16.03 -2.47
C TYR A 344 1.99 17.54 -2.50
N ALA A 345 3.04 18.04 -1.84
CA ALA A 345 3.41 19.46 -1.92
C ALA A 345 3.69 19.91 -3.37
N GLY A 346 4.46 19.13 -4.12
CA GLY A 346 4.74 19.38 -5.54
C GLY A 346 3.47 19.36 -6.41
N ARG A 347 2.53 18.45 -6.13
CA ARG A 347 1.24 18.40 -6.84
C ARG A 347 0.37 19.62 -6.53
N ALA A 348 0.31 20.04 -5.26
CA ALA A 348 -0.41 21.25 -4.87
C ALA A 348 0.17 22.50 -5.54
N ILE A 349 1.51 22.61 -5.60
CA ILE A 349 2.22 23.68 -6.32
C ILE A 349 1.85 23.64 -7.81
N GLN A 350 1.99 22.49 -8.48
CA GLN A 350 1.66 22.33 -9.90
C GLN A 350 0.23 22.80 -10.20
N LEU A 351 -0.75 22.31 -9.45
CA LEU A 351 -2.15 22.69 -9.65
C LEU A 351 -2.40 24.18 -9.38
N SER A 352 -1.72 24.74 -8.37
CA SER A 352 -1.82 26.17 -8.06
C SER A 352 -1.24 27.04 -9.17
N GLU A 353 -0.12 26.64 -9.77
CA GLU A 353 0.51 27.34 -10.89
C GLU A 353 -0.38 27.33 -12.12
N GLU A 354 -0.94 26.16 -12.47
CA GLU A 354 -1.87 26.01 -13.59
C GLU A 354 -3.15 26.85 -13.39
N LEU A 355 -3.64 26.98 -12.16
CA LEU A 355 -4.89 27.66 -11.86
C LEU A 355 -4.73 29.18 -11.66
N PHE A 356 -3.62 29.59 -11.06
CA PHE A 356 -3.42 30.95 -10.55
C PHE A 356 -2.30 31.72 -11.25
N GLY A 357 -1.39 31.06 -11.96
CA GLY A 357 -0.27 31.66 -12.70
C GLY A 357 0.92 32.09 -11.85
N ASP A 358 0.79 32.13 -10.52
CA ASP A 358 1.84 32.54 -9.59
C ASP A 358 2.65 31.31 -9.13
N SER A 359 3.96 31.29 -9.41
CA SER A 359 4.83 30.18 -9.01
C SER A 359 5.29 30.30 -7.55
N LEU A 360 4.80 29.38 -6.72
CA LEU A 360 5.24 29.22 -5.33
C LEU A 360 6.49 28.32 -5.21
N GLU A 361 6.85 27.58 -6.26
CA GLU A 361 7.94 26.60 -6.25
C GLU A 361 9.28 27.20 -5.77
N PRO A 362 9.77 28.36 -6.28
CA PRO A 362 11.08 28.86 -5.89
C PRO A 362 11.19 29.21 -4.40
N GLN A 363 10.14 29.81 -3.85
CA GLN A 363 10.06 30.21 -2.44
C GLN A 363 9.89 28.99 -1.52
N PHE A 364 9.14 27.98 -1.99
CA PHE A 364 9.04 26.70 -1.28
C PHE A 364 10.40 26.00 -1.19
N LEU A 365 11.14 25.94 -2.31
CA LEU A 365 12.47 25.31 -2.36
C LEU A 365 13.50 26.02 -1.48
N GLU A 366 13.47 27.34 -1.38
CA GLU A 366 14.34 28.11 -0.48
C GLU A 366 14.12 27.73 0.99
N ARG A 367 12.87 27.47 1.38
CA ARG A 367 12.54 27.02 2.75
C ARG A 367 12.95 25.57 2.96
N LEU A 368 12.65 24.73 1.97
CA LEU A 368 12.90 23.30 2.02
C LEU A 368 14.40 22.97 2.05
N GLU A 369 15.24 23.82 1.47
CA GLU A 369 16.71 23.74 1.52
C GLU A 369 17.28 23.75 2.95
N LYS A 370 16.54 24.28 3.93
CA LYS A 370 16.95 24.27 5.34
C LYS A 370 16.82 22.90 6.00
N ALA A 371 15.99 22.00 5.45
CA ALA A 371 15.90 20.63 5.92
C ALA A 371 17.09 19.83 5.38
N LYS A 372 18.04 19.47 6.26
CA LYS A 372 19.27 18.76 5.86
C LYS A 372 19.11 17.24 5.93
N SER A 373 19.53 16.56 4.88
CA SER A 373 19.55 15.10 4.78
C SER A 373 20.67 14.53 5.65
N ASN A 374 20.45 13.37 6.30
CA ASN A 374 21.54 12.65 6.96
C ASN A 374 22.47 11.98 5.93
N ILE A 375 22.01 11.79 4.69
CA ILE A 375 22.77 11.23 3.59
C ILE A 375 23.46 12.37 2.80
N PRO A 376 24.81 12.43 2.76
CA PRO A 376 25.55 13.51 2.10
C PRO A 376 25.21 13.69 0.61
N ASP A 377 25.00 12.59 -0.11
CA ASP A 377 24.64 12.61 -1.54
C ASP A 377 23.27 13.25 -1.80
N HIS A 378 22.39 13.25 -0.80
CA HIS A 378 21.07 13.87 -0.89
C HIS A 378 21.05 15.32 -0.42
N ARG A 379 22.08 15.77 0.32
CA ARG A 379 22.29 17.17 0.75
C ARG A 379 21.14 17.74 1.59
N ASP A 380 20.08 18.19 0.95
CA ASP A 380 18.95 18.86 1.59
C ASP A 380 17.64 18.66 0.84
N GLY A 381 16.56 19.18 1.42
CA GLY A 381 15.22 19.03 0.88
C GLY A 381 15.03 19.63 -0.52
N ARG A 382 15.75 20.69 -0.90
CA ARG A 382 15.72 21.22 -2.28
C ARG A 382 16.26 20.18 -3.24
N HIS A 383 17.44 19.65 -2.97
CA HIS A 383 18.06 18.64 -3.83
C HIS A 383 17.20 17.37 -3.93
N ILE A 384 16.59 16.94 -2.81
CA ILE A 384 15.65 15.81 -2.78
C ILE A 384 14.43 16.08 -3.65
N TYR A 385 13.83 17.27 -3.56
CA TYR A 385 12.67 17.65 -4.38
C TYR A 385 13.02 17.63 -5.87
N GLU A 386 14.15 18.24 -6.27
CA GLU A 386 14.60 18.26 -7.66
C GLU A 386 14.90 16.86 -8.21
N LYS A 387 15.46 15.99 -7.36
CA LYS A 387 15.85 14.62 -7.73
C LYS A 387 14.67 13.66 -7.80
N PHE A 388 13.71 13.77 -6.90
CA PHE A 388 12.66 12.74 -6.72
C PHE A 388 11.24 13.23 -6.95
N VAL A 389 10.93 14.50 -6.69
CA VAL A 389 9.58 15.06 -6.80
C VAL A 389 9.33 15.62 -8.19
N LYS A 390 10.20 16.52 -8.66
CA LYS A 390 10.06 17.17 -9.97
C LYS A 390 9.96 16.17 -11.14
N PRO A 391 10.76 15.09 -11.19
CA PRO A 391 10.63 14.08 -12.25
C PRO A 391 9.36 13.22 -12.12
N ALA A 392 8.76 13.14 -10.94
CA ALA A 392 7.53 12.38 -10.69
C ALA A 392 6.26 13.13 -11.10
N LEU A 393 6.34 14.44 -11.36
CA LEU A 393 5.21 15.22 -11.88
C LEU A 393 4.70 14.64 -13.20
N VAL A 394 3.37 14.60 -13.33
CA VAL A 394 2.65 14.07 -14.49
C VAL A 394 1.68 15.12 -15.00
N ASN A 395 1.78 15.41 -16.29
CA ASN A 395 0.81 16.17 -17.08
C ASN A 395 0.20 15.27 -18.16
N LEU A 396 -0.85 15.75 -18.82
CA LEU A 396 -1.56 14.95 -19.83
C LEU A 396 -0.68 14.63 -21.04
N GLU A 397 0.30 15.48 -21.39
CA GLU A 397 1.31 15.19 -22.41
C GLU A 397 2.17 13.98 -22.05
N LYS A 398 2.62 13.87 -20.80
CA LYS A 398 3.39 12.70 -20.34
C LYS A 398 2.54 11.44 -20.31
N VAL A 399 1.24 11.55 -20.03
CA VAL A 399 0.29 10.42 -20.15
C VAL A 399 0.15 9.98 -21.60
N GLY A 400 -0.02 10.92 -22.53
CA GLY A 400 -0.06 10.61 -23.96
C GLY A 400 1.22 9.96 -24.46
N ALA A 401 2.38 10.45 -24.03
CA ALA A 401 3.68 9.86 -24.35
C ALA A 401 3.83 8.44 -23.82
N HIS A 402 3.41 8.23 -22.57
CA HIS A 402 3.38 6.91 -21.95
C HIS A 402 2.51 5.93 -22.76
N TYR A 403 1.28 6.36 -23.08
CA TYR A 403 0.35 5.58 -23.89
C TYR A 403 0.94 5.22 -25.25
N ALA A 404 1.50 6.22 -25.95
CA ALA A 404 2.12 6.03 -27.26
C ALA A 404 3.22 4.97 -27.21
N ILE A 405 4.20 5.11 -26.30
CA ILE A 405 5.30 4.14 -26.16
C ILE A 405 4.78 2.75 -25.83
N ARG A 406 3.86 2.62 -24.87
CA ARG A 406 3.31 1.33 -24.48
C ARG A 406 2.52 0.65 -25.61
N SER A 407 1.88 1.42 -26.49
CA SER A 407 1.13 0.90 -27.65
C SER A 407 1.99 0.14 -28.68
N LEU A 408 3.32 0.26 -28.63
CA LEU A 408 4.23 -0.53 -29.44
C LEU A 408 4.31 -2.00 -28.98
N PHE A 409 4.15 -2.23 -27.68
CA PHE A 409 4.42 -3.52 -27.04
C PHE A 409 3.15 -4.25 -26.62
N GLU A 410 2.10 -3.51 -26.28
CA GLU A 410 0.82 -4.06 -25.84
C GLU A 410 -0.35 -3.46 -26.65
N PRO A 411 -1.35 -4.28 -27.05
CA PRO A 411 -2.55 -3.76 -27.68
C PRO A 411 -3.41 -3.03 -26.65
N TYR A 412 -3.81 -1.80 -26.99
CA TYR A 412 -4.81 -1.04 -26.23
C TYR A 412 -6.21 -1.27 -26.79
N ALA A 413 -7.21 -1.33 -25.90
CA ALA A 413 -8.62 -1.21 -26.28
C ALA A 413 -8.94 0.21 -26.77
N GLU A 414 -10.10 0.40 -27.41
CA GLU A 414 -10.56 1.74 -27.81
C GLU A 414 -10.81 2.66 -26.63
N HIS A 415 -11.30 2.09 -25.53
CA HIS A 415 -11.45 2.74 -24.24
C HIS A 415 -10.57 2.01 -23.23
N ASP A 416 -9.58 2.70 -22.69
CA ASP A 416 -8.65 2.11 -21.74
C ASP A 416 -8.39 3.07 -20.56
N ARG A 417 -7.68 2.57 -19.54
CA ARG A 417 -7.37 3.30 -18.33
C ARG A 417 -5.90 3.21 -18.00
N ILE A 418 -5.29 4.37 -17.79
CA ILE A 418 -3.93 4.51 -17.29
C ILE A 418 -4.01 5.15 -15.92
N TYR A 419 -3.92 4.35 -14.85
CA TYR A 419 -4.03 4.82 -13.46
C TYR A 419 -5.29 5.67 -13.20
N CYS A 420 -5.15 6.99 -13.04
CA CYS A 420 -6.25 7.94 -12.82
C CYS A 420 -6.71 8.67 -14.10
N PHE A 421 -6.25 8.24 -15.26
CA PHE A 421 -6.61 8.80 -16.56
C PHE A 421 -7.45 7.81 -17.38
N SER A 422 -8.45 8.29 -18.10
CA SER A 422 -9.11 7.55 -19.18
C SER A 422 -8.50 7.93 -20.52
N VAL A 423 -8.44 6.96 -21.42
CA VAL A 423 -7.95 7.12 -22.79
C VAL A 423 -9.04 6.66 -23.76
N ASP A 424 -9.48 7.58 -24.61
CA ASP A 424 -10.43 7.31 -25.69
C ASP A 424 -9.69 7.43 -27.02
N ARG A 425 -9.40 6.29 -27.65
CA ARG A 425 -8.61 6.22 -28.89
C ARG A 425 -9.51 6.49 -30.09
N GLU A 426 -9.27 7.60 -30.79
CA GLU A 426 -10.05 7.96 -31.98
C GLU A 426 -9.42 7.35 -33.25
N GLU A 427 -8.08 7.32 -33.35
CA GLU A 427 -7.40 6.73 -34.52
C GLU A 427 -6.06 6.11 -34.14
N PHE A 428 -5.72 4.98 -34.78
CA PHE A 428 -4.46 4.27 -34.57
C PHE A 428 -4.02 3.51 -35.82
N LYS A 429 -2.78 3.75 -36.23
CA LYS A 429 -2.12 3.08 -37.34
C LYS A 429 -0.79 2.54 -36.87
N SER A 430 -0.61 1.22 -37.00
CA SER A 430 0.65 0.55 -36.73
C SER A 430 1.23 -0.04 -38.01
N SER A 431 2.52 0.16 -38.22
CA SER A 431 3.27 -0.32 -39.37
C SER A 431 4.53 -1.03 -38.88
N GLU A 432 4.86 -2.16 -39.49
CA GLU A 432 6.05 -2.95 -39.14
C GLU A 432 6.92 -3.18 -40.37
N ALA A 433 8.23 -3.06 -40.19
CA ALA A 433 9.24 -3.31 -41.21
C ALA A 433 10.45 -4.04 -40.59
N GLY A 434 10.46 -5.36 -40.70
CA GLY A 434 11.46 -6.20 -40.03
C GLY A 434 11.31 -6.16 -38.51
N LYS A 435 12.34 -5.72 -37.79
CA LYS A 435 12.30 -5.50 -36.33
C LYS A 435 11.78 -4.11 -35.94
N MET A 436 11.50 -3.25 -36.92
CA MET A 436 11.08 -1.87 -36.68
C MET A 436 9.57 -1.79 -36.62
N LYS A 437 9.07 -1.00 -35.67
CA LYS A 437 7.64 -0.77 -35.48
C LYS A 437 7.37 0.72 -35.33
N LEU A 438 6.41 1.23 -36.09
CA LEU A 438 5.94 2.60 -36.05
C LEU A 438 4.47 2.59 -35.66
N SER A 439 4.11 3.37 -34.64
CA SER A 439 2.72 3.60 -34.25
C SER A 439 2.41 5.09 -34.32
N LEU A 440 1.35 5.44 -35.04
CA LEU A 440 0.84 6.80 -35.21
C LEU A 440 -0.64 6.81 -34.83
N GLY A 441 -1.12 7.88 -34.19
CA GLY A 441 -2.51 7.92 -33.78
C GLY A 441 -2.92 9.22 -33.13
N ARG A 442 -4.19 9.27 -32.73
CA ARG A 442 -4.71 10.32 -31.85
C ARG A 442 -5.65 9.72 -30.81
N ALA A 443 -5.60 10.26 -29.61
CA ALA A 443 -6.44 9.84 -28.51
C ALA A 443 -6.74 11.01 -27.58
N ARG A 444 -7.89 10.94 -26.93
CA ARG A 444 -8.31 11.88 -25.88
C ARG A 444 -7.88 11.32 -24.53
N PHE A 445 -7.17 12.15 -23.77
CA PHE A 445 -6.68 11.82 -22.44
C PHE A 445 -7.43 12.67 -21.43
N THR A 446 -8.16 12.03 -20.51
CA THR A 446 -8.98 12.73 -19.52
C THR A 446 -8.59 12.32 -18.10
N SER A 447 -8.28 13.31 -17.26
CA SER A 447 -8.07 13.13 -15.83
C SER A 447 -9.39 12.80 -15.15
N ARG A 448 -9.50 11.63 -14.52
CA ARG A 448 -10.70 11.24 -13.75
C ARG A 448 -10.80 11.96 -12.41
N ILE A 449 -9.77 12.70 -12.01
CA ILE A 449 -9.73 13.46 -10.76
C ILE A 449 -10.24 14.89 -11.01
N THR A 450 -9.70 15.56 -12.03
CA THR A 450 -9.99 16.98 -12.29
C THR A 450 -10.98 17.19 -13.44
N GLY A 451 -11.28 16.16 -14.24
CA GLY A 451 -12.07 16.27 -15.46
C GLY A 451 -11.34 16.92 -16.64
N GLU A 452 -10.08 17.32 -16.45
CA GLU A 452 -9.27 17.95 -17.49
C GLU A 452 -9.04 16.96 -18.64
N SER A 453 -9.29 17.41 -19.87
CA SER A 453 -9.23 16.59 -21.07
C SER A 453 -8.44 17.28 -22.17
N VAL A 454 -7.59 16.52 -22.88
CA VAL A 454 -6.85 17.01 -24.04
C VAL A 454 -6.87 15.96 -25.14
N LEU A 455 -7.09 16.41 -26.38
CA LEU A 455 -6.95 15.57 -27.57
C LEU A 455 -5.52 15.70 -28.09
N GLN A 456 -4.79 14.59 -28.19
CA GLN A 456 -3.39 14.59 -28.60
C GLN A 456 -3.17 13.67 -29.79
N SER A 457 -2.32 14.12 -30.71
CA SER A 457 -1.70 13.27 -31.73
C SER A 457 -0.37 12.75 -31.19
N PHE A 458 -0.07 11.49 -31.48
CA PHE A 458 1.17 10.84 -31.08
C PHE A 458 1.81 10.08 -32.25
N GLY A 459 3.13 9.94 -32.17
CA GLY A 459 3.91 9.12 -33.08
C GLY A 459 5.11 8.54 -32.38
N VAL A 460 5.31 7.23 -32.49
CA VAL A 460 6.41 6.53 -31.83
C VAL A 460 7.00 5.46 -32.74
N LEU A 461 8.32 5.40 -32.75
CA LEU A 461 9.14 4.48 -33.51
C LEU A 461 10.00 3.64 -32.55
N HIS A 462 9.90 2.33 -32.66
CA HIS A 462 10.87 1.37 -32.13
C HIS A 462 11.68 0.82 -33.28
N PHE A 463 13.00 0.99 -33.23
CA PHE A 463 13.90 0.57 -34.32
C PHE A 463 14.94 -0.46 -33.86
N GLY A 464 14.60 -1.21 -32.79
CA GLY A 464 15.40 -2.32 -32.27
C GLY A 464 15.94 -2.07 -30.86
N ASP A 465 16.19 -3.19 -30.15
CA ASP A 465 16.68 -3.22 -28.78
C ASP A 465 15.89 -2.26 -27.86
N HIS A 466 16.60 -1.34 -27.20
CA HIS A 466 16.06 -0.37 -26.26
C HIS A 466 15.76 1.00 -26.91
N ASN A 467 15.90 1.11 -28.23
CA ASN A 467 15.80 2.40 -28.91
C ASN A 467 14.35 2.70 -29.32
N VAL A 468 13.72 3.55 -28.51
CA VAL A 468 12.40 4.12 -28.78
C VAL A 468 12.53 5.63 -28.88
N ASN A 469 11.99 6.19 -29.96
CA ASN A 469 11.84 7.63 -30.15
C ASN A 469 10.39 7.92 -30.50
N GLY A 470 9.75 8.84 -29.79
CA GLY A 470 8.41 9.28 -30.14
C GLY A 470 8.08 10.63 -29.54
N GLY A 471 6.95 11.19 -29.95
CA GLY A 471 6.48 12.46 -29.45
C GLY A 471 4.97 12.56 -29.39
N VAL A 472 4.51 13.52 -28.59
CA VAL A 472 3.10 13.90 -28.53
C VAL A 472 2.92 15.40 -28.66
N ARG A 473 1.80 15.79 -29.26
CA ARG A 473 1.37 17.18 -29.35
C ARG A 473 -0.15 17.26 -29.24
N GLU A 474 -0.64 18.38 -28.75
CA GLU A 474 -2.06 18.71 -28.85
C GLU A 474 -2.52 18.68 -30.31
N PHE A 475 -3.72 18.17 -30.55
CA PHE A 475 -4.28 18.00 -31.88
C PHE A 475 -4.49 19.36 -32.58
N ARG A 476 -3.91 19.53 -33.77
CA ARG A 476 -3.93 20.79 -34.54
C ARG A 476 -4.87 20.77 -35.74
N GLY A 477 -5.92 19.95 -35.68
CA GLY A 477 -6.87 19.76 -36.78
C GLY A 477 -6.50 18.61 -37.72
N GLU A 478 -7.46 18.24 -38.56
CA GLU A 478 -7.39 17.04 -39.41
C GLU A 478 -6.28 17.14 -40.47
N GLU A 479 -6.15 18.28 -41.15
CA GLU A 479 -5.13 18.47 -42.20
C GLU A 479 -3.71 18.25 -41.67
N ALA A 480 -3.39 18.85 -40.51
CA ALA A 480 -2.08 18.73 -39.88
C ALA A 480 -1.80 17.29 -39.39
N TYR A 481 -2.84 16.54 -39.04
CA TYR A 481 -2.73 15.14 -38.64
C TYR A 481 -2.55 14.22 -39.86
N GLN A 482 -3.32 14.40 -40.93
CA GLN A 482 -3.17 13.61 -42.14
C GLN A 482 -1.81 13.84 -42.81
N SER A 483 -1.31 15.08 -42.85
CA SER A 483 0.06 15.38 -43.34
C SER A 483 1.12 14.65 -42.51
N LEU A 484 0.99 14.66 -41.17
CA LEU A 484 1.88 13.95 -40.26
C LEU A 484 1.88 12.44 -40.55
N VAL A 485 0.70 11.83 -40.62
CA VAL A 485 0.55 10.39 -40.84
C VAL A 485 1.10 9.99 -42.19
N GLN A 486 0.82 10.76 -43.25
CA GLN A 486 1.28 10.50 -44.60
C GLN A 486 2.80 10.62 -44.71
N GLU A 487 3.38 11.76 -44.31
CA GLU A 487 4.83 12.03 -44.40
C GLU A 487 5.64 10.94 -43.68
N ILE A 488 5.27 10.61 -42.43
CA ILE A 488 6.02 9.64 -41.63
C ILE A 488 5.82 8.21 -42.18
N SER A 489 4.60 7.84 -42.58
CA SER A 489 4.34 6.51 -43.15
C SER A 489 5.12 6.28 -44.45
N GLU A 490 5.18 7.29 -45.33
CA GLU A 490 5.89 7.20 -46.61
C GLU A 490 7.40 7.02 -46.41
N VAL A 491 8.04 7.80 -45.53
CA VAL A 491 9.47 7.67 -45.24
C VAL A 491 9.78 6.33 -44.54
N PHE A 492 8.94 5.91 -43.59
CA PHE A 492 9.09 4.62 -42.91
C PHE A 492 9.01 3.44 -43.89
N SER A 493 8.14 3.51 -44.90
CA SER A 493 8.03 2.48 -45.94
C SER A 493 9.30 2.33 -46.79
N ARG A 494 10.13 3.38 -46.85
CA ARG A 494 11.43 3.39 -47.54
C ARG A 494 12.59 2.98 -46.62
N ALA A 495 12.33 2.69 -45.35
CA ALA A 495 13.32 2.35 -44.32
C ALA A 495 14.39 3.45 -44.05
N ASP A 496 14.07 4.73 -44.28
CA ASP A 496 14.96 5.86 -44.00
C ASP A 496 14.81 6.36 -42.55
N LEU A 497 15.42 5.62 -41.61
CA LEU A 497 15.32 5.90 -40.16
C LEU A 497 15.76 7.31 -39.75
N PRO A 498 16.90 7.86 -40.23
CA PRO A 498 17.30 9.22 -39.91
C PRO A 498 16.23 10.25 -40.26
N GLU A 499 15.59 10.11 -41.42
CA GLU A 499 14.53 11.01 -41.85
C GLU A 499 13.25 10.82 -41.03
N VAL A 500 12.88 9.59 -40.64
CA VAL A 500 11.74 9.35 -39.73
C VAL A 500 11.96 10.06 -38.39
N ILE A 501 13.14 9.92 -37.77
CA ILE A 501 13.47 10.58 -36.51
C ILE A 501 13.40 12.10 -36.67
N ARG A 502 13.97 12.64 -37.76
CA ARG A 502 13.91 14.07 -38.05
C ARG A 502 12.47 14.58 -38.23
N LEU A 503 11.60 13.80 -38.86
CA LEU A 503 10.18 14.13 -39.02
C LEU A 503 9.43 14.08 -37.69
N LEU A 504 9.71 13.10 -36.82
CA LEU A 504 9.16 13.05 -35.46
C LEU A 504 9.59 14.28 -34.66
N ASP A 505 10.89 14.58 -34.63
CA ASP A 505 11.46 15.72 -33.91
C ASP A 505 10.88 17.05 -34.41
N ARG A 506 10.74 17.21 -35.74
CA ARG A 506 10.15 18.42 -36.35
C ARG A 506 8.67 18.58 -35.99
N ASN A 507 7.91 17.50 -36.01
CA ASN A 507 6.46 17.56 -35.82
C ASN A 507 6.04 17.67 -34.36
N PHE A 508 6.80 17.07 -33.44
CA PHE A 508 6.50 17.02 -32.01
C PHE A 508 7.38 17.96 -31.16
N GLY A 509 8.43 18.55 -31.75
CA GLY A 509 9.24 19.60 -31.12
C GLY A 509 10.04 19.09 -29.93
N LYS A 510 9.99 19.82 -28.80
CA LYS A 510 10.70 19.44 -27.55
C LYS A 510 10.06 18.27 -26.80
N ASN A 511 8.88 17.80 -27.23
CA ASN A 511 8.12 16.75 -26.57
C ASN A 511 8.53 15.38 -27.10
N ILE A 512 9.84 15.08 -27.08
CA ILE A 512 10.38 13.79 -27.48
C ILE A 512 10.57 12.93 -26.24
N PHE A 513 10.06 11.72 -26.31
CA PHE A 513 10.02 10.75 -25.23
C PHE A 513 10.74 9.47 -25.64
N SER A 514 11.25 8.78 -24.64
CA SER A 514 11.95 7.49 -24.78
C SER A 514 11.44 6.52 -23.72
N LEU A 515 11.99 5.31 -23.65
CA LEU A 515 11.70 4.36 -22.56
C LEU A 515 11.90 4.97 -21.15
N ARG A 516 12.70 6.03 -21.01
CA ARG A 516 12.88 6.76 -19.74
C ARG A 516 11.64 7.54 -19.29
N SER A 517 10.72 7.80 -20.21
CA SER A 517 9.49 8.57 -20.00
C SER A 517 8.31 7.71 -19.57
N LEU A 518 8.43 6.37 -19.67
CA LEU A 518 7.45 5.44 -19.13
C LEU A 518 7.36 5.56 -17.60
N PHE A 519 6.19 5.23 -17.07
CA PHE A 519 6.02 5.12 -15.62
C PHE A 519 6.79 3.89 -15.13
N ARG A 520 7.31 3.92 -13.91
CA ARG A 520 8.31 2.93 -13.45
C ARG A 520 7.89 1.47 -13.63
N ASP A 521 6.63 1.15 -13.37
CA ASP A 521 6.15 -0.23 -13.47
C ASP A 521 6.07 -0.70 -14.93
N ASP A 522 5.47 0.11 -15.81
CA ASP A 522 5.41 -0.21 -17.24
C ASP A 522 6.79 -0.11 -17.90
N GLN A 523 7.67 0.76 -17.41
CA GLN A 523 9.07 0.80 -17.85
C GLN A 523 9.75 -0.54 -17.58
N ARG A 524 9.62 -1.09 -16.36
CA ARG A 524 10.16 -2.42 -16.03
C ARG A 524 9.53 -3.51 -16.90
N ARG A 525 8.22 -3.46 -17.12
CA ARG A 525 7.50 -4.44 -17.95
C ARG A 525 7.99 -4.43 -19.39
N VAL A 526 8.01 -3.25 -20.03
CA VAL A 526 8.48 -3.07 -21.42
C VAL A 526 9.95 -3.46 -21.54
N LEU A 527 10.80 -3.07 -20.57
CA LEU A 527 12.21 -3.49 -20.57
C LEU A 527 12.35 -5.01 -20.47
N ASN A 528 11.58 -5.69 -19.62
CA ASN A 528 11.60 -7.14 -19.54
C ASN A 528 11.19 -7.79 -20.87
N GLN A 529 10.13 -7.30 -21.53
CA GLN A 529 9.72 -7.79 -22.85
C GLN A 529 10.81 -7.61 -23.92
N ILE A 530 11.50 -6.46 -23.93
CA ILE A 530 12.63 -6.21 -24.84
C ILE A 530 13.80 -7.15 -24.54
N LEU A 531 14.06 -7.41 -23.25
CA LEU A 531 15.18 -8.23 -22.80
C LEU A 531 14.90 -9.74 -22.94
N ASP A 532 13.65 -10.19 -22.95
CA ASP A 532 13.28 -11.61 -22.94
C ASP A 532 13.93 -12.40 -24.07
N SER A 533 14.00 -11.85 -25.29
CA SER A 533 14.68 -12.53 -26.41
C SER A 533 16.19 -12.62 -26.21
N SER A 534 16.80 -11.56 -25.68
CA SER A 534 18.25 -11.50 -25.44
C SER A 534 18.65 -12.40 -24.27
N ILE A 535 17.84 -12.42 -23.21
CA ILE A 535 17.98 -13.32 -22.07
C ILE A 535 17.80 -14.77 -22.54
N SER A 536 16.76 -15.09 -23.32
CA SER A 536 16.53 -16.44 -23.85
C SER A 536 17.71 -16.97 -24.67
N ASN A 537 18.32 -16.12 -25.49
CA ASN A 537 19.53 -16.49 -26.23
C ASN A 537 20.72 -16.73 -25.30
N ALA A 538 20.92 -15.86 -24.30
CA ALA A 538 21.95 -16.07 -23.29
C ALA A 538 21.73 -17.36 -22.49
N VAL A 539 20.48 -17.67 -22.14
CA VAL A 539 20.07 -18.92 -21.47
C VAL A 539 20.53 -20.13 -22.27
N ALA A 540 20.28 -20.15 -23.58
CA ALA A 540 20.66 -21.25 -24.44
C ALA A 540 22.18 -21.48 -24.45
N VAL A 541 22.97 -20.40 -24.51
CA VAL A 541 24.43 -20.46 -24.48
C VAL A 541 24.95 -20.96 -23.13
N TYR A 542 24.42 -20.44 -22.02
CA TYR A 542 24.83 -20.89 -20.68
C TYR A 542 24.45 -22.34 -20.40
N ARG A 543 23.27 -22.77 -20.85
CA ARG A 543 22.82 -24.17 -20.74
C ARG A 543 23.76 -25.10 -21.51
N GLN A 544 24.10 -24.74 -22.74
CA GLN A 544 25.03 -25.52 -23.56
C GLN A 544 26.42 -25.62 -22.90
N LEU A 545 26.94 -24.50 -22.37
CA LEU A 545 28.21 -24.47 -21.65
C LEU A 545 28.18 -25.36 -20.40
N TYR A 546 27.07 -25.33 -19.65
CA TYR A 546 26.89 -26.15 -18.46
C TYR A 546 26.84 -27.64 -18.81
N GLU A 547 25.95 -28.05 -19.71
CA GLU A 547 25.74 -29.45 -20.08
C GLU A 547 27.01 -30.12 -20.61
N GLN A 548 27.81 -29.39 -21.41
CA GLN A 548 29.07 -29.90 -21.94
C GLN A 548 30.15 -30.11 -20.87
N ASN A 549 30.12 -29.33 -19.78
CA ASN A 549 31.19 -29.31 -18.78
C ASN A 549 30.77 -29.86 -17.40
N ALA A 550 29.50 -30.23 -17.21
CA ALA A 550 28.98 -30.71 -15.93
C ALA A 550 29.78 -31.88 -15.32
N PRO A 551 30.22 -32.92 -16.07
CA PRO A 551 31.05 -33.98 -15.50
C PRO A 551 32.40 -33.48 -14.96
N LEU A 552 33.04 -32.53 -15.66
CA LEU A 552 34.30 -31.92 -15.24
C LEU A 552 34.09 -31.06 -13.99
N MET A 553 33.00 -30.28 -13.94
CA MET A 553 32.68 -29.47 -12.77
C MET A 553 32.48 -30.32 -11.51
N ARG A 554 31.75 -31.44 -11.61
CA ARG A 554 31.57 -32.38 -10.50
C ARG A 554 32.91 -32.94 -10.02
N PHE A 555 33.74 -33.40 -10.95
CA PHE A 555 35.09 -33.90 -10.64
C PHE A 555 35.96 -32.87 -9.90
N LEU A 556 35.94 -31.61 -10.33
CA LEU A 556 36.72 -30.55 -9.69
C LEU A 556 36.26 -30.29 -8.25
N VAL A 557 34.95 -30.25 -8.03
CA VAL A 557 34.37 -30.03 -6.70
C VAL A 557 34.62 -31.22 -5.77
N ASP A 558 34.54 -32.45 -6.28
CA ASP A 558 34.84 -33.68 -5.53
C ASP A 558 36.30 -33.72 -5.06
N LEU A 559 37.22 -33.16 -5.86
CA LEU A 559 38.62 -32.97 -5.48
C LEU A 559 38.87 -31.79 -4.52
N GLY A 560 37.82 -31.09 -4.09
CA GLY A 560 37.90 -29.94 -3.19
C GLY A 560 38.36 -28.65 -3.87
N ASN A 561 38.44 -28.60 -5.20
CA ASN A 561 38.84 -27.39 -5.92
C ASN A 561 37.62 -26.48 -6.15
N PRO A 562 37.78 -25.15 -6.01
CA PRO A 562 36.72 -24.20 -6.35
C PRO A 562 36.49 -24.17 -7.87
N LEU A 563 35.24 -24.06 -8.30
CA LEU A 563 34.91 -23.84 -9.71
C LEU A 563 35.42 -22.48 -10.18
N HIS A 564 35.91 -22.42 -11.42
CA HIS A 564 36.19 -21.14 -12.05
C HIS A 564 34.89 -20.32 -12.17
N LYS A 565 34.98 -19.00 -11.96
CA LYS A 565 33.82 -18.09 -11.94
C LYS A 565 32.90 -18.27 -13.16
N SER A 566 33.46 -18.50 -14.34
CA SER A 566 32.68 -18.71 -15.57
C SER A 566 31.83 -19.99 -15.55
N PHE A 567 32.34 -21.08 -14.98
CA PHE A 567 31.58 -22.33 -14.84
C PHE A 567 30.53 -22.24 -13.75
N GLN A 568 30.86 -21.54 -12.65
CA GLN A 568 29.92 -21.27 -11.58
C GLN A 568 28.71 -20.46 -12.09
N ALA A 569 28.94 -19.37 -12.83
CA ALA A 569 27.87 -18.57 -13.41
C ALA A 569 26.99 -19.36 -14.39
N ALA A 570 27.59 -20.24 -15.20
CA ALA A 570 26.85 -21.08 -16.15
C ALA A 570 25.96 -22.12 -15.45
N ALA A 571 26.49 -22.77 -14.42
CA ALA A 571 25.75 -23.72 -13.60
C ALA A 571 24.62 -23.04 -12.82
N GLU A 572 24.91 -21.89 -12.19
CA GLU A 572 23.93 -21.06 -11.48
C GLU A 572 22.74 -20.70 -12.35
N PHE A 573 23.02 -20.13 -13.51
CA PHE A 573 21.97 -19.69 -14.40
C PHE A 573 21.15 -20.87 -14.97
N SER A 574 21.81 -21.97 -15.33
CA SER A 574 21.16 -23.14 -15.96
C SER A 574 20.32 -23.96 -14.98
N LEU A 575 20.84 -24.19 -13.77
CA LEU A 575 20.15 -24.97 -12.73
C LEU A 575 18.94 -24.22 -12.19
N ASN A 576 19.08 -22.92 -11.88
CA ASN A 576 17.95 -22.10 -11.43
C ASN A 576 16.83 -22.04 -12.47
N ARG A 577 17.18 -21.87 -13.76
CA ARG A 577 16.17 -21.87 -14.82
C ARG A 577 15.48 -23.23 -14.97
N SER A 578 16.25 -24.31 -14.93
CA SER A 578 15.70 -25.67 -15.06
C SER A 578 14.82 -26.06 -13.88
N LEU A 579 15.18 -25.64 -12.66
CA LEU A 579 14.34 -25.77 -11.47
C LEU A 579 13.04 -25.00 -11.64
N ARG A 580 13.10 -23.74 -12.08
CA ARG A 580 11.90 -22.93 -12.33
C ARG A 580 10.98 -23.58 -13.35
N ASP A 581 11.52 -24.00 -14.50
CA ASP A 581 10.75 -24.65 -15.56
C ASP A 581 10.08 -25.96 -15.04
N ALA A 582 10.76 -26.73 -14.18
CA ALA A 582 10.21 -27.93 -13.55
C ALA A 582 9.11 -27.63 -12.52
N LEU A 583 9.23 -26.55 -11.74
CA LEU A 583 8.24 -26.16 -10.72
C LEU A 583 6.96 -25.56 -11.32
N VAL A 584 7.05 -24.90 -12.47
CA VAL A 584 5.89 -24.27 -13.15
C VAL A 584 5.10 -25.27 -14.00
N ALA A 585 5.66 -26.45 -14.30
CA ALA A 585 4.99 -27.50 -15.05
C ALA A 585 3.63 -27.86 -14.45
N GLU A 586 2.67 -28.27 -15.29
CA GLU A 586 1.34 -28.65 -14.81
C GLU A 586 1.42 -29.82 -13.82
N GLU A 587 2.33 -30.76 -14.08
CA GLU A 587 2.71 -31.81 -13.15
C GLU A 587 4.22 -31.71 -12.87
N PRO A 588 4.62 -31.07 -11.76
CA PRO A 588 6.03 -30.95 -11.42
C PRO A 588 6.67 -32.32 -11.22
N PRO A 589 7.72 -32.67 -11.99
CA PRO A 589 8.42 -33.94 -11.84
C PRO A 589 9.28 -33.89 -10.57
N LEU A 590 8.71 -34.34 -9.43
CA LEU A 590 9.34 -34.22 -8.11
C LEU A 590 10.77 -34.80 -8.07
N ASP A 591 10.99 -35.97 -8.69
CA ASP A 591 12.31 -36.60 -8.78
C ASP A 591 13.34 -35.71 -9.50
N ARG A 592 12.90 -35.02 -10.56
CA ARG A 592 13.76 -34.11 -11.33
C ARG A 592 14.05 -32.83 -10.54
N VAL A 593 13.07 -32.31 -9.81
CA VAL A 593 13.28 -31.15 -8.93
C VAL A 593 14.31 -31.51 -7.86
N GLN A 594 14.16 -32.67 -7.23
CA GLN A 594 15.11 -33.14 -6.22
C GLN A 594 16.51 -33.37 -6.79
N SER A 595 16.64 -34.00 -7.97
CA SER A 595 17.95 -34.18 -8.62
C SER A 595 18.64 -32.85 -8.93
N LEU A 596 17.88 -31.84 -9.37
CA LEU A 596 18.43 -30.51 -9.67
C LEU A 596 18.86 -29.76 -8.40
N LEU A 597 18.14 -29.93 -7.29
CA LEU A 597 18.52 -29.38 -5.99
C LEU A 597 19.77 -30.05 -5.42
N GLU A 598 19.88 -31.37 -5.52
CA GLU A 598 21.08 -32.12 -5.13
C GLU A 598 22.28 -31.73 -5.97
N GLU A 599 22.09 -31.53 -7.28
CA GLU A 599 23.12 -31.07 -8.19
C GLU A 599 23.58 -29.64 -7.87
N ALA A 600 22.65 -28.72 -7.63
CA ALA A 600 22.98 -27.35 -7.18
C ALA A 600 23.74 -27.36 -5.85
N LYS A 601 23.32 -28.19 -4.90
CA LYS A 601 23.99 -28.36 -3.60
C LYS A 601 25.39 -28.94 -3.76
N GLY A 602 25.55 -29.98 -4.58
CA GLY A 602 26.82 -30.63 -4.86
C GLY A 602 27.83 -29.67 -5.48
N LEU A 603 27.38 -28.85 -6.43
CA LEU A 603 28.20 -27.82 -7.09
C LEU A 603 28.32 -26.52 -6.29
N LYS A 604 27.69 -26.42 -5.11
CA LYS A 604 27.65 -25.22 -4.24
C LYS A 604 27.14 -23.97 -4.97
N ILE A 605 26.11 -24.17 -5.77
CA ILE A 605 25.47 -23.13 -6.59
C ILE A 605 24.38 -22.43 -5.77
N PRO A 606 24.36 -21.08 -5.73
CA PRO A 606 23.30 -20.35 -5.06
C PRO A 606 21.98 -20.49 -5.83
N LEU A 607 20.88 -20.59 -5.09
CA LEU A 607 19.53 -20.70 -5.65
C LEU A 607 18.84 -19.33 -5.67
N ASP A 608 18.05 -19.06 -6.70
CA ASP A 608 17.13 -17.93 -6.78
C ASP A 608 15.87 -18.24 -5.98
N GLU A 609 16.04 -18.24 -4.65
CA GLU A 609 15.04 -18.61 -3.66
C GLU A 609 13.69 -17.88 -3.87
N VAL A 610 13.74 -16.60 -4.25
CA VAL A 610 12.56 -15.76 -4.44
C VAL A 610 11.77 -16.20 -5.67
N SER A 611 12.44 -16.32 -6.83
CA SER A 611 11.80 -16.74 -8.07
C SER A 611 11.25 -18.16 -7.98
N LEU A 612 12.03 -19.08 -7.39
CA LEU A 612 11.66 -20.49 -7.25
C LEU A 612 10.51 -20.67 -6.25
N GLY A 613 10.55 -19.95 -5.12
CA GLY A 613 9.48 -19.93 -4.14
C GLY A 613 8.16 -19.43 -4.73
N TYR A 614 8.21 -18.36 -5.52
CA TYR A 614 7.02 -17.84 -6.22
C TYR A 614 6.48 -18.84 -7.26
N ALA A 615 7.35 -19.43 -8.08
CA ALA A 615 6.95 -20.42 -9.08
C ALA A 615 6.24 -21.63 -8.46
N LEU A 616 6.77 -22.17 -7.36
CA LEU A 616 6.12 -23.27 -6.66
C LEU A 616 4.81 -22.83 -6.00
N LYS A 617 4.76 -21.65 -5.38
CA LYS A 617 3.53 -21.08 -4.81
C LYS A 617 2.37 -21.10 -5.82
N GLU A 618 2.57 -20.57 -7.03
CA GLU A 618 1.52 -20.53 -8.06
C GLU A 618 1.02 -21.94 -8.43
N THR A 619 1.92 -22.92 -8.52
CA THR A 619 1.57 -24.31 -8.82
C THR A 619 0.80 -24.98 -7.67
N ILE A 620 1.19 -24.74 -6.41
CA ILE A 620 0.46 -25.25 -5.24
C ILE A 620 -0.93 -24.61 -5.16
N GLU A 621 -1.04 -23.29 -5.32
CA GLU A 621 -2.33 -22.59 -5.27
C GLU A 621 -3.29 -23.08 -6.36
N ARG A 622 -2.81 -23.29 -7.59
CA ARG A 622 -3.60 -23.85 -8.68
C ARG A 622 -4.11 -25.26 -8.36
N THR A 623 -3.25 -26.10 -7.77
CA THR A 623 -3.60 -27.47 -7.37
C THR A 623 -4.59 -27.49 -6.20
N ALA A 624 -4.40 -26.62 -5.21
CA ALA A 624 -5.29 -26.46 -4.07
C ALA A 624 -6.69 -26.00 -4.51
N ALA A 625 -6.79 -25.08 -5.48
CA ALA A 625 -8.07 -24.65 -6.03
C ALA A 625 -8.81 -25.80 -6.73
N ARG A 626 -8.09 -26.67 -7.47
CA ARG A 626 -8.68 -27.88 -8.09
C ARG A 626 -9.16 -28.87 -7.02
N PHE A 627 -8.35 -29.14 -5.99
CA PHE A 627 -8.73 -30.00 -4.86
C PHE A 627 -9.98 -29.48 -4.14
N SER A 628 -10.06 -28.18 -3.86
CA SER A 628 -11.22 -27.58 -3.20
C SER A 628 -12.51 -27.72 -4.00
N ALA A 629 -12.43 -27.71 -5.33
CA ALA A 629 -13.59 -27.84 -6.21
C ALA A 629 -14.08 -29.29 -6.32
N GLN A 630 -13.20 -30.27 -6.08
CA GLN A 630 -13.50 -31.71 -6.12
C GLN A 630 -12.82 -32.42 -4.95
N PRO A 631 -13.29 -32.23 -3.69
CA PRO A 631 -12.65 -32.78 -2.50
C PRO A 631 -12.60 -34.31 -2.48
N GLU A 632 -13.51 -34.98 -3.17
CA GLU A 632 -13.59 -36.44 -3.29
C GLU A 632 -12.47 -37.06 -4.15
N ASP A 633 -11.79 -36.27 -4.98
CA ASP A 633 -10.70 -36.75 -5.83
C ASP A 633 -9.41 -36.89 -5.02
N LEU A 634 -9.12 -38.13 -4.62
CA LEU A 634 -7.91 -38.50 -3.89
C LEU A 634 -6.62 -38.13 -4.66
N GLY A 635 -6.66 -38.09 -5.99
CA GLY A 635 -5.51 -37.73 -6.82
C GLY A 635 -5.10 -36.28 -6.63
N PHE A 636 -6.05 -35.35 -6.53
CA PHE A 636 -5.72 -33.94 -6.23
C PHE A 636 -5.19 -33.77 -4.81
N LEU A 637 -5.75 -34.50 -3.84
CA LEU A 637 -5.26 -34.47 -2.45
C LEU A 637 -3.80 -34.97 -2.36
N GLN A 638 -3.49 -36.12 -2.97
CA GLN A 638 -2.14 -36.68 -2.99
C GLN A 638 -1.14 -35.76 -3.71
N LYS A 639 -1.56 -35.16 -4.84
CA LYS A 639 -0.73 -34.17 -5.55
C LYS A 639 -0.43 -32.96 -4.67
N LEU A 640 -1.45 -32.41 -4.02
CA LEU A 640 -1.29 -31.26 -3.13
C LEU A 640 -0.41 -31.58 -1.92
N GLU A 641 -0.58 -32.77 -1.33
CA GLU A 641 0.28 -33.28 -0.26
C GLU A 641 1.75 -33.39 -0.70
N GLY A 642 2.01 -33.94 -1.89
CA GLY A 642 3.35 -34.06 -2.46
C GLY A 642 4.01 -32.70 -2.68
N LEU A 643 3.25 -31.71 -3.20
CA LEU A 643 3.78 -30.36 -3.38
C LEU A 643 4.01 -29.63 -2.04
N ALA A 644 3.16 -29.85 -1.03
CA ALA A 644 3.36 -29.32 0.31
C ALA A 644 4.59 -29.97 0.99
N ALA A 645 4.84 -31.26 0.74
CA ALA A 645 6.04 -31.95 1.20
C ALA A 645 7.29 -31.36 0.56
N LEU A 646 7.25 -31.14 -0.77
CA LEU A 646 8.31 -30.48 -1.51
C LEU A 646 8.60 -29.09 -0.92
N ALA A 647 7.56 -28.28 -0.71
CA ALA A 647 7.69 -26.95 -0.12
C ALA A 647 8.42 -26.95 1.24
N ARG A 648 8.22 -27.98 2.07
CA ARG A 648 8.94 -28.14 3.34
C ARG A 648 10.39 -28.61 3.19
N SER A 649 10.69 -29.39 2.15
CA SER A 649 12.05 -29.88 1.91
C SER A 649 12.98 -28.86 1.27
N LEU A 650 12.41 -27.79 0.70
CA LEU A 650 13.19 -26.77 0.02
C LEU A 650 14.05 -25.97 0.99
N PRO A 651 15.27 -25.55 0.59
CA PRO A 651 16.15 -24.75 1.42
C PRO A 651 15.68 -23.29 1.54
N PHE A 652 14.54 -22.93 0.93
CA PHE A 652 13.98 -21.59 0.88
C PHE A 652 12.47 -21.60 1.19
N PRO A 653 11.93 -20.49 1.71
CA PRO A 653 10.53 -20.43 2.11
C PRO A 653 9.58 -20.36 0.90
N VAL A 654 8.46 -21.07 1.01
CA VAL A 654 7.29 -20.93 0.13
C VAL A 654 6.15 -20.34 0.95
N ASP A 655 5.44 -19.36 0.38
CA ASP A 655 4.23 -18.80 0.98
C ASP A 655 3.03 -19.70 0.67
N LEU A 656 2.40 -20.23 1.72
CA LEU A 656 1.32 -21.22 1.66
C LEU A 656 -0.02 -20.65 2.16
N TRP A 657 -0.11 -19.34 2.43
CA TRP A 657 -1.27 -18.73 3.09
C TRP A 657 -2.61 -19.05 2.42
N ARG A 658 -2.69 -18.94 1.09
CA ARG A 658 -3.93 -19.23 0.35
C ARG A 658 -4.30 -20.71 0.43
N VAL A 659 -3.30 -21.58 0.39
CA VAL A 659 -3.46 -23.04 0.44
C VAL A 659 -3.93 -23.47 1.82
N GLN A 660 -3.41 -22.85 2.88
CA GLN A 660 -3.85 -23.06 4.26
C GLN A 660 -5.32 -22.66 4.46
N ASN A 661 -5.76 -21.53 3.88
CA ASN A 661 -7.18 -21.12 3.92
C ASN A 661 -8.09 -22.09 3.17
N ILE A 662 -7.66 -22.58 2.00
CA ILE A 662 -8.39 -23.61 1.25
C ILE A 662 -8.48 -24.90 2.08
N TYR A 663 -7.37 -25.33 2.69
CA TYR A 663 -7.35 -26.50 3.57
C TYR A 663 -8.36 -26.37 4.71
N PHE A 664 -8.38 -25.22 5.39
CA PHE A 664 -9.33 -24.94 6.47
C PHE A 664 -10.79 -24.92 5.99
N GLN A 665 -11.06 -24.43 4.78
CA GLN A 665 -12.41 -24.52 4.20
C GLN A 665 -12.84 -25.98 4.01
N VAL A 666 -11.97 -26.81 3.41
CA VAL A 666 -12.24 -28.24 3.19
C VAL A 666 -12.39 -29.00 4.51
N ASP A 667 -11.61 -28.62 5.53
CA ASP A 667 -11.72 -29.16 6.89
C ASP A 667 -13.12 -28.93 7.51
N ARG A 668 -13.77 -27.80 7.18
CA ARG A 668 -15.12 -27.52 7.68
C ARG A 668 -16.23 -28.12 6.83
N GLU A 669 -16.04 -28.16 5.50
CA GLU A 669 -17.11 -28.50 4.56
C GLU A 669 -17.15 -29.99 4.20
N ALA A 670 -15.98 -30.62 4.03
CA ALA A 670 -15.87 -31.98 3.50
C ALA A 670 -15.31 -32.99 4.51
N TYR A 671 -14.29 -32.61 5.29
CA TYR A 671 -13.63 -33.52 6.25
C TYR A 671 -14.59 -34.24 7.22
N PRO A 672 -15.65 -33.62 7.79
CA PRO A 672 -16.58 -34.31 8.70
C PRO A 672 -17.30 -35.49 8.05
N GLN A 673 -17.59 -35.41 6.74
CA GLN A 673 -18.26 -36.48 6.00
C GLN A 673 -17.32 -37.68 5.82
N PHE A 674 -16.07 -37.44 5.41
CA PHE A 674 -15.05 -38.48 5.27
C PHE A 674 -14.64 -39.08 6.61
N ARG A 675 -14.56 -38.28 7.68
CA ARG A 675 -14.32 -38.76 9.05
C ARG A 675 -15.42 -39.73 9.50
N SER A 676 -16.69 -39.37 9.30
CA SER A 676 -17.82 -40.25 9.63
C SER A 676 -17.82 -41.54 8.80
N GLY A 677 -17.46 -41.47 7.51
CA GLY A 677 -17.28 -42.64 6.65
C GLY A 677 -16.18 -43.58 7.16
N ALA A 678 -15.03 -43.01 7.52
CA ALA A 678 -13.89 -43.75 8.06
C ALA A 678 -14.23 -44.46 9.38
N GLU A 679 -14.95 -43.78 10.28
CA GLU A 679 -15.46 -44.36 11.55
C GLU A 679 -16.46 -45.51 11.33
N LYS A 680 -17.22 -45.48 10.22
CA LYS A 680 -18.14 -46.54 9.80
C LYS A 680 -17.46 -47.68 9.03
N GLY A 681 -16.14 -47.61 8.85
CA GLY A 681 -15.35 -48.68 8.24
C GLY A 681 -15.11 -48.55 6.74
N ASP A 682 -15.47 -47.43 6.10
CA ASP A 682 -15.24 -47.18 4.67
C ASP A 682 -13.75 -46.96 4.36
N ASP A 683 -13.12 -47.89 3.64
CA ASP A 683 -11.67 -47.89 3.38
C ASP A 683 -11.20 -46.69 2.52
N PRO A 684 -11.86 -46.33 1.40
CA PRO A 684 -11.62 -45.06 0.70
C PRO A 684 -11.63 -43.82 1.61
N ALA A 685 -12.60 -43.73 2.52
CA ALA A 685 -12.69 -42.61 3.45
C ALA A 685 -11.54 -42.59 4.47
N LYS A 686 -11.09 -43.76 4.97
CA LYS A 686 -9.90 -43.85 5.84
C LYS A 686 -8.64 -43.37 5.11
N THR A 687 -8.44 -43.78 3.86
CA THR A 687 -7.30 -43.36 3.05
C THR A 687 -7.32 -41.85 2.83
N TRP A 688 -8.48 -41.29 2.48
CA TRP A 688 -8.65 -39.85 2.31
C TRP A 688 -8.33 -39.07 3.60
N VAL A 689 -8.88 -39.49 4.75
CA VAL A 689 -8.61 -38.86 6.06
C VAL A 689 -7.13 -38.88 6.40
N SER A 690 -6.44 -40.01 6.15
CA SER A 690 -5.00 -40.12 6.38
C SER A 690 -4.19 -39.11 5.56
N HIS A 691 -4.48 -38.98 4.27
CA HIS A 691 -3.79 -38.01 3.41
C HIS A 691 -4.14 -36.56 3.79
N PHE A 692 -5.40 -36.30 4.18
CA PHE A 692 -5.84 -34.97 4.58
C PHE A 692 -5.16 -34.49 5.87
N LEU A 693 -5.05 -35.36 6.88
CA LEU A 693 -4.30 -35.05 8.11
C LEU A 693 -2.81 -34.85 7.83
N SER A 694 -2.24 -35.66 6.94
CA SER A 694 -0.83 -35.54 6.55
C SER A 694 -0.53 -34.27 5.76
N LEU A 695 -1.49 -33.81 4.95
CA LEU A 695 -1.44 -32.49 4.30
C LEU A 695 -1.50 -31.37 5.34
N GLY A 696 -2.38 -31.47 6.35
CA GLY A 696 -2.48 -30.50 7.45
C GLY A 696 -1.16 -30.29 8.16
N ASP A 697 -0.49 -31.36 8.58
CA ASP A 697 0.84 -31.29 9.21
C ASP A 697 1.85 -30.58 8.30
N LYS A 698 1.82 -30.87 6.99
CA LYS A 698 2.69 -30.23 5.99
C LYS A 698 2.38 -28.74 5.78
N LEU A 699 1.15 -28.33 6.00
CA LEU A 699 0.72 -26.94 5.93
C LEU A 699 0.85 -26.20 7.27
N TYR A 700 1.37 -26.85 8.33
CA TYR A 700 1.38 -26.32 9.70
C TYR A 700 -0.03 -26.03 10.24
N CYS A 701 -1.04 -26.76 9.75
CA CYS A 701 -2.42 -26.70 10.20
C CYS A 701 -2.73 -27.96 11.03
N ARG A 702 -3.34 -27.78 12.22
CA ARG A 702 -3.84 -28.90 13.02
C ARG A 702 -5.35 -29.03 12.81
N VAL A 703 -5.79 -30.27 12.65
CA VAL A 703 -7.21 -30.65 12.61
C VAL A 703 -7.49 -31.40 13.92
N GLU A 704 -8.57 -31.02 14.63
CA GLU A 704 -9.06 -31.71 15.84
C GLU A 704 -10.42 -32.41 15.56
#